data_AF-U2H4V7-F1
#
_entry.id   AF-U2H4V7-F1
#
_cell.length_a   1.000
_cell.length_b   1.000
_cell.length_c   1.000
_cell.angle_alpha   90.00
_cell.angle_beta   90.00
_cell.angle_gamma   90.00
#
_symmetry.space_group_name_H-M   'P 1'
#
loop_
_entity.id
_entity.type
_entity.pdbx_description
1 polymer ?
#
loop_
_entity_poly.entity_id
_entity_poly.type
_entity_poly.pdbx_seq_one_letter_code
_entity_poly.pdbx_strand_id
1 'polypeptide(L)'
;MNTRYLSEEERARAALAMIPSGDYATWVDMAFALKQGFGEAGFDIWDEWSRTAHNYSERAARVTWRSAGESGGKTLASLFWLAQQHGFDVRASRAAMDPADRSRMQPIRPSEEQARQGAQLEARVRARQEAVAREALAIWKWARPVGPDHPYLERKQVRPVPALRELEAEELHALLGYAPRSAEEPLTGRVLVVPVRIGDALSTLELIDADGRKSALAGGAKSGGCWVVEPGQFREGAVTPVLIAEGVATALAAWQATGWFSVAALSSGNLRPVAAMWRGRYPEAEVLVLADLGAGYEHAKQAALGTSSLLAEPRFASDARIAGAIPTDFDDMAVLSGTGAVGDLLRESLYGVRVRDATGAEVDGPVAVAQGAEGVLKEDHAMGNVKEKLVGDGEASGRRRTSRRRAGHQDAPEPAPQDSTAPEPATEQPQSQSQSPEPVPEQRETDAPKPARMSARDAEPPARRRVGEPLYGFDEVPGEIKALAQHRFGAQIRMATPRENGGPYRGEVFNTEHYLIQEVSTRSVVFHAKSNMEFVSDRLRWMDENQRLNGAEVQVGYDGARAKVYPWDRARDLLERTVASLKKSAREVGFGSELDATLDQLQTISWTRVREARAAALAQSKERAGREQEQGPGPQR
;
A
#
# COMPACT_ATOMS: atom_id res chain seq x y z
N MET A 1 53.17 -2.48 5.82
CA MET A 1 53.27 -3.96 5.68
C MET A 1 52.01 -4.40 4.94
N ASN A 2 52.12 -4.89 3.71
CA ASN A 2 50.95 -5.41 2.97
C ASN A 2 50.57 -6.77 3.57
N THR A 3 49.50 -6.81 4.36
CA THR A 3 48.98 -8.06 4.92
C THR A 3 48.52 -8.95 3.76
N ARG A 4 49.18 -10.10 3.59
CA ARG A 4 48.82 -11.11 2.60
C ARG A 4 47.70 -11.97 3.18
N TYR A 5 46.58 -12.07 2.49
CA TYR A 5 45.45 -12.93 2.87
C TYR A 5 45.55 -14.23 2.08
N LEU A 6 45.68 -15.36 2.78
CA LEU A 6 45.83 -16.69 2.19
C LEU A 6 44.47 -17.33 1.87
N SER A 7 43.37 -16.82 2.43
CA SER A 7 42.01 -17.26 2.10
C SER A 7 40.99 -16.13 2.14
N GLU A 8 39.82 -16.35 1.53
CA GLU A 8 38.72 -15.40 1.59
C GLU A 8 38.11 -15.29 3.00
N GLU A 9 38.18 -16.36 3.80
CA GLU A 9 37.79 -16.30 5.21
C GLU A 9 38.71 -15.40 6.03
N GLU A 10 40.03 -15.46 5.81
CA GLU A 10 40.98 -14.55 6.46
C GLU A 10 40.74 -13.10 6.04
N ARG A 11 40.40 -12.88 4.76
CA ARG A 11 40.03 -11.55 4.25
C ARG A 11 38.75 -11.05 4.90
N ALA A 12 37.75 -11.91 5.07
CA ALA A 12 36.49 -11.58 5.72
C ALA A 12 36.68 -11.33 7.23
N ARG A 13 37.46 -12.15 7.95
CA ARG A 13 37.85 -11.92 9.35
C ARG A 13 38.53 -10.56 9.52
N ALA A 14 39.50 -10.24 8.66
CA ALA A 14 40.22 -8.97 8.72
C ALA A 14 39.32 -7.76 8.38
N ALA A 15 38.41 -7.89 7.42
CA ALA A 15 37.44 -6.84 7.09
C ALA A 15 36.45 -6.63 8.24
N LEU A 16 35.94 -7.71 8.82
CA LEU A 16 34.99 -7.69 9.92
C LEU A 16 35.60 -7.07 11.20
N ALA A 17 36.89 -7.34 11.47
CA ALA A 17 37.61 -6.76 12.59
C ALA A 17 37.73 -5.21 12.54
N MET A 18 37.59 -4.59 11.37
CA MET A 18 37.58 -3.13 11.23
C MET A 18 36.23 -2.51 11.63
N ILE A 19 35.17 -3.32 11.72
CA ILE A 19 33.80 -2.87 11.96
C ILE A 19 33.48 -3.01 13.46
N PRO A 20 32.95 -1.97 14.12
CA PRO A 20 32.48 -2.08 15.51
C PRO A 20 31.32 -3.08 15.66
N SER A 21 31.42 -3.98 16.65
CA SER A 21 30.45 -5.07 16.90
C SER A 21 29.28 -4.70 17.82
N GLY A 22 29.26 -3.49 18.37
CA GLY A 22 28.27 -3.07 19.39
C GLY A 22 26.91 -2.62 18.85
N ASP A 23 26.80 -2.33 17.55
CA ASP A 23 25.53 -1.91 16.93
C ASP A 23 24.72 -3.13 16.48
N TYR A 24 23.48 -3.25 16.98
CA TYR A 24 22.65 -4.42 16.74
C TYR A 24 22.27 -4.61 15.27
N ALA A 25 21.97 -3.54 14.54
CA ALA A 25 21.60 -3.62 13.13
C ALA A 25 22.79 -4.10 12.28
N THR A 26 23.96 -3.52 12.50
CA THR A 26 25.22 -3.93 11.88
C THR A 26 25.56 -5.38 12.23
N TRP A 27 25.39 -5.76 13.50
CA TRP A 27 25.66 -7.10 13.99
C TRP A 27 24.81 -8.17 13.28
N VAL A 28 23.50 -7.92 13.10
CA VAL A 28 22.60 -8.80 12.33
C VAL A 28 22.96 -8.82 10.84
N ASP A 29 23.25 -7.65 10.24
CA ASP A 29 23.63 -7.55 8.83
C ASP A 29 24.90 -8.35 8.51
N MET A 30 25.89 -8.33 9.41
CA MET A 30 27.13 -9.12 9.25
C MET A 30 26.88 -10.61 9.40
N ALA A 31 25.93 -11.02 10.25
CA ALA A 31 25.49 -12.41 10.36
C ALA A 31 24.95 -12.90 9.02
N PHE A 32 24.12 -12.09 8.37
CA PHE A 32 23.49 -12.43 7.09
C PHE A 32 24.52 -12.45 5.95
N ALA A 33 25.41 -11.46 5.91
CA ALA A 33 26.48 -11.39 4.92
C ALA A 33 27.44 -12.59 4.97
N LEU A 34 27.83 -13.02 6.18
CA LEU A 34 28.75 -14.15 6.39
C LEU A 34 28.07 -15.49 6.15
N LYS A 35 26.80 -15.64 6.56
CA LYS A 35 26.03 -16.87 6.28
C LYS A 35 25.76 -17.05 4.79
N GLN A 36 25.50 -15.97 4.06
CA GLN A 36 25.36 -16.01 2.61
C GLN A 36 26.68 -16.39 1.91
N GLY A 37 27.81 -15.87 2.40
CA GLY A 37 29.13 -16.11 1.78
C GLY A 37 29.75 -17.48 2.10
N PHE A 38 29.59 -17.95 3.34
CA PHE A 38 30.29 -19.14 3.86
C PHE A 38 29.35 -20.25 4.36
N GLY A 39 28.02 -20.07 4.24
CA GLY A 39 27.05 -21.00 4.82
C GLY A 39 27.20 -21.09 6.34
N GLU A 40 26.96 -22.29 6.90
CA GLU A 40 27.10 -22.53 8.34
C GLU A 40 28.55 -22.35 8.85
N ALA A 41 29.57 -22.48 8.01
CA ALA A 41 30.97 -22.22 8.39
C ALA A 41 31.25 -20.74 8.71
N GLY A 42 30.37 -19.83 8.27
CA GLY A 42 30.45 -18.41 8.61
C GLY A 42 30.14 -18.09 10.08
N PHE A 43 29.52 -19.02 10.82
CA PHE A 43 29.12 -18.79 12.20
C PHE A 43 30.33 -18.51 13.07
N ASP A 44 31.40 -19.29 12.92
CA ASP A 44 32.60 -19.17 13.75
C ASP A 44 33.29 -17.81 13.56
N ILE A 45 33.35 -17.33 12.31
CA ILE A 45 33.90 -16.00 11.96
C ILE A 45 33.09 -14.89 12.60
N TRP A 46 31.76 -14.98 12.47
CA TRP A 46 30.85 -13.97 12.99
C TRP A 46 30.80 -13.99 14.52
N ASP A 47 30.76 -15.16 15.15
CA ASP A 47 30.67 -15.33 16.59
C ASP A 47 31.96 -14.87 17.29
N GLU A 48 33.13 -15.15 16.71
CA GLU A 48 34.42 -14.66 17.20
C GLU A 48 34.46 -13.12 17.24
N TRP A 49 34.04 -12.46 16.17
CA TRP A 49 33.91 -11.00 16.13
C TRP A 49 32.83 -10.49 17.08
N SER A 50 31.70 -11.18 17.17
CA SER A 50 30.59 -10.81 18.04
C SER A 50 30.99 -10.76 19.51
N ARG A 51 31.88 -11.66 19.96
CA ARG A 51 32.42 -11.69 21.33
C ARG A 51 33.24 -10.47 21.71
N THR A 52 33.68 -9.67 20.74
CA THR A 52 34.37 -8.40 21.01
C THR A 52 33.43 -7.31 21.52
N ALA A 53 32.11 -7.48 21.36
CA ALA A 53 31.12 -6.54 21.84
C ALA A 53 30.88 -6.68 23.35
N HIS A 54 30.83 -5.56 24.06
CA HIS A 54 30.58 -5.53 25.51
C HIS A 54 29.21 -6.10 25.93
N ASN A 55 28.26 -6.18 24.98
CA ASN A 55 26.89 -6.65 25.17
C ASN A 55 26.64 -8.03 24.52
N TYR A 56 27.68 -8.80 24.23
CA TYR A 56 27.56 -10.11 23.60
C TYR A 56 26.76 -11.13 24.44
N SER A 57 25.92 -11.90 23.76
CA SER A 57 25.19 -13.03 24.34
C SER A 57 25.22 -14.23 23.39
N GLU A 58 25.81 -15.35 23.82
CA GLU A 58 25.90 -16.57 23.01
C GLU A 58 24.50 -17.09 22.61
N ARG A 59 23.52 -16.99 23.52
CA ARG A 59 22.14 -17.39 23.23
C ARG A 59 21.53 -16.52 22.14
N ALA A 60 21.76 -15.20 22.18
CA ALA A 60 21.27 -14.27 21.16
C ALA A 60 21.98 -14.50 19.81
N ALA A 61 23.28 -14.79 19.83
CA ALA A 61 24.07 -15.11 18.64
C ALA A 61 23.50 -16.34 17.92
N ARG A 62 23.26 -17.44 18.63
CA ARG A 62 22.69 -18.67 18.06
C ARG A 62 21.27 -18.50 17.52
N VAL A 63 20.43 -17.70 18.18
CA VAL A 63 19.07 -17.41 17.68
C VAL A 63 19.12 -16.57 16.41
N THR A 64 19.95 -15.53 16.41
CA THR A 64 20.11 -14.62 15.26
C THR A 64 20.68 -15.36 14.05
N TRP A 65 21.69 -16.20 14.26
CA TRP A 65 22.28 -17.03 13.20
C TRP A 65 21.27 -18.01 12.58
N ARG A 66 20.36 -18.59 13.40
CA ARG A 66 19.27 -19.43 12.88
C ARG A 66 18.21 -18.65 12.12
N SER A 67 17.99 -17.37 12.47
CA SER A 67 17.08 -16.48 11.74
C SER A 67 17.67 -15.93 10.44
N ALA A 68 18.99 -15.99 10.29
CA ALA A 68 19.68 -15.63 9.05
C ALA A 68 19.40 -16.68 7.97
N GLY A 69 18.79 -16.24 6.87
CA GLY A 69 18.58 -17.07 5.68
C GLY A 69 19.72 -16.94 4.69
N GLU A 70 20.08 -18.05 4.02
CA GLU A 70 21.11 -18.08 2.96
C GLU A 70 20.72 -17.31 1.69
N SER A 71 19.45 -16.90 1.57
CA SER A 71 18.87 -16.14 0.45
C SER A 71 18.64 -14.65 0.76
N GLY A 72 19.28 -14.10 1.81
CA GLY A 72 19.15 -12.69 2.19
C GLY A 72 19.83 -11.71 1.22
N GLY A 73 19.38 -10.46 1.19
CA GLY A 73 19.95 -9.40 0.34
C GLY A 73 21.32 -8.86 0.77
N LYS A 74 21.84 -9.29 1.92
CA LYS A 74 23.15 -8.91 2.45
C LYS A 74 24.15 -9.99 2.03
N THR A 75 25.27 -9.57 1.42
CA THR A 75 26.31 -10.47 0.89
C THR A 75 27.67 -10.08 1.44
N LEU A 76 28.72 -10.86 1.15
CA LEU A 76 30.09 -10.45 1.47
C LEU A 76 30.46 -9.07 0.89
N ALA A 77 29.83 -8.65 -0.21
CA ALA A 77 30.02 -7.29 -0.74
C ALA A 77 29.56 -6.21 0.24
N SER A 78 28.49 -6.46 1.02
CA SER A 78 28.02 -5.57 2.08
C SER A 78 29.02 -5.46 3.23
N LEU A 79 29.62 -6.60 3.63
CA LEU A 79 30.71 -6.63 4.62
C LEU A 79 31.91 -5.80 4.14
N PHE A 80 32.41 -6.05 2.93
CA PHE A 80 33.59 -5.32 2.41
C PHE A 80 33.31 -3.85 2.18
N TRP A 81 32.09 -3.48 1.74
CA TRP A 81 31.69 -2.08 1.60
C TRP A 81 31.70 -1.37 2.95
N LEU A 82 31.14 -1.98 4.00
CA LEU A 82 31.11 -1.39 5.34
C LEU A 82 32.52 -1.32 5.93
N ALA A 83 33.32 -2.39 5.79
CA ALA A 83 34.72 -2.39 6.21
C ALA A 83 35.53 -1.28 5.52
N GLN A 84 35.25 -0.98 4.24
CA GLN A 84 35.88 0.13 3.52
C GLN A 84 35.56 1.49 4.15
N GLN A 85 34.32 1.69 4.64
CA GLN A 85 33.96 2.91 5.38
C GLN A 85 34.74 3.05 6.69
N HIS A 86 35.18 1.92 7.26
CA HIS A 86 36.04 1.85 8.44
C HIS A 86 37.54 1.77 8.11
N GLY A 87 37.94 2.06 6.86
CA GLY A 87 39.34 2.16 6.45
C GLY A 87 39.97 0.86 5.94
N PHE A 88 39.20 -0.19 5.68
CA PHE A 88 39.70 -1.42 5.06
C PHE A 88 39.97 -1.21 3.56
N ASP A 89 41.20 -1.47 3.12
CA ASP A 89 41.56 -1.40 1.69
C ASP A 89 41.12 -2.67 0.95
N VAL A 90 39.92 -2.62 0.37
CA VAL A 90 39.32 -3.71 -0.41
C VAL A 90 40.14 -4.03 -1.67
N ARG A 91 40.80 -3.03 -2.28
CA ARG A 91 41.55 -3.22 -3.54
C ARG A 91 42.89 -3.89 -3.27
N ALA A 92 43.64 -3.42 -2.28
CA ALA A 92 44.90 -4.02 -1.87
C ALA A 92 44.70 -5.44 -1.32
N SER A 93 43.67 -5.67 -0.50
CA SER A 93 43.38 -6.99 0.05
C SER A 93 43.00 -8.03 -1.03
N ARG A 94 42.32 -7.61 -2.10
CA ARG A 94 42.03 -8.49 -3.26
C ARG A 94 43.27 -8.77 -4.11
N ALA A 95 44.17 -7.81 -4.24
CA ALA A 95 45.43 -7.97 -4.96
C ALA A 95 46.41 -8.92 -4.24
N ALA A 96 46.32 -9.00 -2.91
CA ALA A 96 47.17 -9.84 -2.06
C ALA A 96 46.75 -11.32 -1.96
N MET A 97 45.61 -11.73 -2.55
CA MET A 97 45.20 -13.15 -2.63
C MET A 97 45.95 -13.91 -3.74
N ASP A 98 46.22 -15.20 -3.52
CA ASP A 98 46.82 -16.10 -4.51
C ASP A 98 45.86 -16.30 -5.73
N PRO A 99 46.35 -16.16 -6.99
CA PRO A 99 45.60 -16.50 -8.19
C PRO A 99 45.01 -17.93 -8.21
N ALA A 100 45.64 -18.88 -7.52
CA ALA A 100 45.16 -20.26 -7.41
C ALA A 100 43.86 -20.37 -6.57
N ASP A 101 43.69 -19.54 -5.54
CA ASP A 101 42.49 -19.52 -4.71
C ASP A 101 41.33 -18.77 -5.38
N ARG A 102 41.64 -17.81 -6.26
CA ARG A 102 40.64 -17.20 -7.17
C ARG A 102 39.98 -18.22 -8.10
N SER A 103 40.68 -19.32 -8.40
CA SER A 103 40.21 -20.41 -9.28
C SER A 103 39.49 -21.53 -8.52
N ARG A 104 39.61 -21.58 -7.18
CA ARG A 104 38.85 -22.50 -6.31
C ARG A 104 37.47 -21.97 -5.94
N MET A 105 37.20 -20.69 -6.20
CA MET A 105 35.85 -20.15 -6.25
C MET A 105 35.14 -20.73 -7.48
N GLN A 106 34.62 -21.97 -7.37
CA GLN A 106 33.45 -22.27 -8.17
C GLN A 106 32.39 -21.25 -7.76
N PRO A 107 31.74 -20.52 -8.69
CA PRO A 107 30.53 -19.79 -8.33
C PRO A 107 29.66 -20.82 -7.60
N ILE A 108 29.22 -20.51 -6.38
CA ILE A 108 28.24 -21.35 -5.68
C ILE A 108 27.05 -21.38 -6.63
N ARG A 109 27.00 -22.44 -7.45
CA ARG A 109 25.83 -22.70 -8.27
C ARG A 109 24.79 -23.01 -7.23
N PRO A 110 23.73 -22.19 -7.12
CA PRO A 110 22.63 -22.54 -6.24
C PRO A 110 22.30 -23.99 -6.55
N SER A 111 22.17 -24.82 -5.51
CA SER A 111 21.83 -26.22 -5.72
C SER A 111 20.65 -26.27 -6.68
N GLU A 112 20.51 -27.32 -7.50
CA GLU A 112 19.38 -27.38 -8.44
C GLU A 112 18.05 -27.15 -7.73
N GLU A 113 17.96 -27.54 -6.45
CA GLU A 113 16.86 -27.25 -5.56
C GLU A 113 16.71 -25.76 -5.22
N GLN A 114 17.78 -25.05 -4.81
CA GLN A 114 17.76 -23.61 -4.56
C GLN A 114 17.43 -22.80 -5.82
N ALA A 115 17.97 -23.20 -6.98
CA ALA A 115 17.65 -22.57 -8.26
C ALA A 115 16.16 -22.77 -8.64
N ARG A 116 15.63 -23.99 -8.43
CA ARG A 116 14.20 -24.28 -8.62
C ARG A 116 13.32 -23.51 -7.64
N GLN A 117 13.71 -23.42 -6.36
CA GLN A 117 12.99 -22.67 -5.34
C GLN A 117 13.00 -21.17 -5.65
N GLY A 118 14.14 -20.60 -6.05
CA GLY A 118 14.27 -19.22 -6.51
C GLY A 118 13.38 -18.93 -7.71
N ALA A 119 13.45 -19.76 -8.75
CA ALA A 119 12.61 -19.62 -9.94
C ALA A 119 11.10 -19.75 -9.62
N GLN A 120 10.72 -20.62 -8.67
CA GLN A 120 9.33 -20.73 -8.21
C GLN A 120 8.87 -19.48 -7.46
N LEU A 121 9.73 -18.89 -6.61
CA LEU A 121 9.42 -17.65 -5.90
C LEU A 121 9.29 -16.48 -6.87
N GLU A 122 10.21 -16.34 -7.82
CA GLU A 122 10.17 -15.33 -8.88
C GLU A 122 8.90 -15.47 -9.73
N ALA A 123 8.56 -16.70 -10.13
CA ALA A 123 7.32 -16.97 -10.87
C ALA A 123 6.07 -16.60 -10.06
N ARG A 124 6.05 -16.86 -8.74
CA ARG A 124 4.94 -16.46 -7.85
C ARG A 124 4.83 -14.94 -7.73
N VAL A 125 5.96 -14.25 -7.56
CA VAL A 125 5.99 -12.77 -7.50
C VAL A 125 5.50 -12.19 -8.81
N ARG A 126 5.99 -12.69 -9.95
CA ARG A 126 5.56 -12.25 -11.28
C ARG A 126 4.08 -12.50 -11.51
N ALA A 127 3.57 -13.70 -11.20
CA ALA A 127 2.15 -14.01 -11.33
C ALA A 127 1.27 -13.10 -10.45
N ARG A 128 1.73 -12.77 -9.23
CA ARG A 128 1.05 -11.81 -8.35
C ARG A 128 1.01 -10.42 -8.98
N GLN A 129 2.14 -9.94 -9.51
CA GLN A 129 2.23 -8.62 -10.18
C GLN A 129 1.35 -8.56 -11.42
N GLU A 130 1.32 -9.61 -12.25
CA GLU A 130 0.45 -9.71 -13.43
C GLU A 130 -1.04 -9.74 -13.06
N ALA A 131 -1.40 -10.38 -11.95
CA ALA A 131 -2.77 -10.33 -11.44
C ALA A 131 -3.18 -8.92 -11.01
N VAL A 132 -2.30 -8.21 -10.29
CA VAL A 132 -2.55 -6.82 -9.88
C VAL A 132 -2.59 -5.87 -11.08
N ALA A 133 -1.75 -6.08 -12.09
CA ALA A 133 -1.80 -5.31 -13.34
C ALA A 133 -3.15 -5.46 -14.08
N ARG A 134 -3.73 -6.67 -14.08
CA ARG A 134 -5.08 -6.91 -14.64
C ARG A 134 -6.17 -6.22 -13.83
N GLU A 135 -6.08 -6.25 -12.51
CA GLU A 135 -7.01 -5.55 -11.62
C GLU A 135 -6.91 -4.02 -11.79
N ALA A 136 -5.68 -3.50 -11.84
CA ALA A 136 -5.38 -2.10 -12.13
C ALA A 136 -5.99 -1.67 -13.47
N LEU A 137 -5.85 -2.49 -14.52
CA LEU A 137 -6.44 -2.21 -15.82
C LEU A 137 -7.97 -2.22 -15.78
N ALA A 138 -8.58 -3.13 -15.02
CA ALA A 138 -10.03 -3.19 -14.86
C ALA A 138 -10.57 -1.94 -14.16
N ILE A 139 -9.92 -1.51 -13.07
CA ILE A 139 -10.25 -0.28 -12.35
C ILE A 139 -10.04 0.94 -13.25
N TRP A 140 -8.91 1.01 -13.95
CA TRP A 140 -8.60 2.10 -14.88
C TRP A 140 -9.65 2.26 -15.98
N LYS A 141 -10.11 1.15 -16.57
CA LYS A 141 -11.18 1.15 -17.58
C LYS A 141 -12.54 1.51 -17.00
N TRP A 142 -12.79 1.20 -15.74
CA TRP A 142 -14.03 1.54 -15.03
C TRP A 142 -14.05 3.02 -14.62
N ALA A 143 -12.89 3.58 -14.30
CA ALA A 143 -12.73 4.95 -13.83
C ALA A 143 -13.13 5.98 -14.89
N ARG A 144 -13.78 7.05 -14.44
CA ARG A 144 -14.26 8.13 -15.30
C ARG A 144 -13.16 9.17 -15.56
N PRO A 145 -13.20 9.90 -16.69
CA PRO A 145 -12.33 11.07 -16.87
C PRO A 145 -12.44 12.03 -15.69
N VAL A 146 -11.33 12.69 -15.35
CA VAL A 146 -11.32 13.66 -14.24
C VAL A 146 -12.13 14.90 -14.61
N GLY A 147 -13.03 15.31 -13.71
CA GLY A 147 -13.81 16.55 -13.87
C GLY A 147 -12.94 17.81 -13.72
N PRO A 148 -13.38 18.96 -14.26
CA PRO A 148 -12.63 20.22 -14.16
C PRO A 148 -12.49 20.74 -12.72
N ASP A 149 -13.35 20.28 -11.81
CA ASP A 149 -13.51 20.74 -10.43
C ASP A 149 -12.97 19.72 -9.39
N HIS A 150 -12.04 18.84 -9.78
CA HIS A 150 -11.53 17.82 -8.86
C HIS A 150 -10.80 18.47 -7.66
N PRO A 151 -11.23 18.23 -6.40
CA PRO A 151 -10.78 19.02 -5.24
C PRO A 151 -9.26 19.02 -5.02
N TYR A 152 -8.62 17.86 -5.23
CA TYR A 152 -7.16 17.75 -5.15
C TYR A 152 -6.45 18.65 -6.17
N LEU A 153 -6.93 18.67 -7.42
CA LEU A 153 -6.30 19.41 -8.51
C LEU A 153 -6.54 20.92 -8.36
N GLU A 154 -7.73 21.32 -7.92
CA GLU A 154 -8.04 22.72 -7.60
C GLU A 154 -7.13 23.26 -6.49
N ARG A 155 -6.99 22.51 -5.39
CA ARG A 155 -6.11 22.88 -4.28
C ARG A 155 -4.65 23.00 -4.73
N LYS A 156 -4.24 22.14 -5.67
CA LYS A 156 -2.91 22.11 -6.26
C LYS A 156 -2.75 23.08 -7.45
N GLN A 157 -3.82 23.77 -7.86
CA GLN A 157 -3.84 24.70 -9.00
C GLN A 157 -3.30 24.10 -10.31
N VAL A 158 -3.47 22.79 -10.48
CA VAL A 158 -3.06 22.05 -11.67
C VAL A 158 -4.28 21.61 -12.47
N ARG A 159 -4.10 21.45 -13.79
CA ARG A 159 -5.18 21.11 -14.72
C ARG A 159 -5.33 19.59 -14.84
N PRO A 160 -6.57 19.06 -14.97
CA PRO A 160 -6.77 17.66 -15.30
C PRO A 160 -6.23 17.36 -16.70
N VAL A 161 -5.69 16.15 -16.87
CA VAL A 161 -5.18 15.64 -18.15
C VAL A 161 -5.82 14.29 -18.47
N PRO A 162 -5.95 13.90 -19.76
CA PRO A 162 -6.55 12.62 -20.15
C PRO A 162 -5.85 11.37 -19.57
N ALA A 163 -4.59 11.53 -19.15
CA ALA A 163 -3.78 10.50 -18.50
C ALA A 163 -4.15 10.28 -17.01
N LEU A 164 -5.15 10.98 -16.47
CA LEU A 164 -5.73 10.76 -15.15
C LEU A 164 -7.18 10.30 -15.25
N ARG A 165 -7.64 9.58 -14.23
CA ARG A 165 -9.04 9.19 -14.05
C ARG A 165 -9.46 9.45 -12.61
N GLU A 166 -10.75 9.38 -12.32
CA GLU A 166 -11.29 9.51 -10.97
C GLU A 166 -12.35 8.44 -10.67
N LEU A 167 -12.51 8.15 -9.38
CA LEU A 167 -13.56 7.33 -8.78
C LEU A 167 -13.90 7.87 -7.40
N GLU A 168 -15.11 7.59 -6.90
CA GLU A 168 -15.39 7.79 -5.48
C GLU A 168 -14.65 6.74 -4.64
N ALA A 169 -14.25 7.12 -3.43
CA ALA A 169 -13.62 6.21 -2.48
C ALA A 169 -14.49 4.96 -2.18
N GLU A 170 -15.81 5.12 -2.16
CA GLU A 170 -16.76 4.02 -1.98
C GLU A 170 -16.79 3.06 -3.18
N GLU A 171 -16.68 3.58 -4.41
CA GLU A 171 -16.57 2.78 -5.62
C GLU A 171 -15.25 1.99 -5.62
N LEU A 172 -14.14 2.63 -5.26
CA LEU A 172 -12.84 1.96 -5.09
C LEU A 172 -12.91 0.86 -4.04
N HIS A 173 -13.54 1.12 -2.89
CA HIS A 173 -13.75 0.11 -1.85
C HIS A 173 -14.54 -1.09 -2.39
N ALA A 174 -15.61 -0.84 -3.14
CA ALA A 174 -16.45 -1.87 -3.72
C ALA A 174 -15.73 -2.70 -4.81
N LEU A 175 -14.87 -2.08 -5.61
CA LEU A 175 -14.09 -2.75 -6.65
C LEU A 175 -12.95 -3.59 -6.07
N LEU A 176 -12.29 -3.09 -5.03
CA LEU A 176 -11.12 -3.72 -4.40
C LEU A 176 -11.49 -4.73 -3.30
N GLY A 177 -12.68 -4.60 -2.71
CA GLY A 177 -13.09 -5.37 -1.55
C GLY A 177 -12.33 -5.01 -0.26
N TYR A 178 -11.60 -3.89 -0.26
CA TYR A 178 -10.96 -3.27 0.91
C TYR A 178 -10.90 -1.75 0.69
N ALA A 179 -10.84 -0.97 1.78
CA ALA A 179 -10.66 0.47 1.68
C ALA A 179 -9.16 0.79 1.53
N PRO A 180 -8.70 1.45 0.46
CA PRO A 180 -7.33 1.96 0.37
C PRO A 180 -7.06 2.95 1.51
N ARG A 181 -5.84 2.93 2.07
CA ARG A 181 -5.48 3.71 3.26
C ARG A 181 -4.15 4.43 3.11
N SER A 182 -4.04 5.59 3.76
CA SER A 182 -2.80 6.33 3.96
C SER A 182 -2.59 6.54 5.47
N ALA A 183 -1.47 6.09 6.03
CA ALA A 183 -1.19 6.17 7.47
C ALA A 183 -2.37 5.71 8.36
N GLU A 184 -2.93 4.54 8.02
CA GLU A 184 -4.11 3.91 8.67
C GLU A 184 -5.48 4.56 8.42
N GLU A 185 -5.52 5.76 7.83
CA GLU A 185 -6.77 6.43 7.47
C GLU A 185 -7.25 6.02 6.07
N PRO A 186 -8.54 5.69 5.89
CA PRO A 186 -9.08 5.41 4.57
C PRO A 186 -9.11 6.66 3.69
N LEU A 187 -8.91 6.47 2.38
CA LEU A 187 -9.17 7.52 1.39
C LEU A 187 -10.66 7.89 1.38
N THR A 188 -10.98 9.15 1.13
CA THR A 188 -12.37 9.65 1.15
C THR A 188 -12.71 10.55 -0.05
N GLY A 189 -13.98 10.62 -0.41
CA GLY A 189 -14.49 11.49 -1.48
C GLY A 189 -13.99 11.09 -2.87
N ARG A 190 -13.83 12.09 -3.75
CA ARG A 190 -13.27 11.90 -5.10
C ARG A 190 -11.77 11.58 -5.01
N VAL A 191 -11.41 10.41 -5.54
CA VAL A 191 -10.05 9.88 -5.58
C VAL A 191 -9.55 9.89 -7.01
N LEU A 192 -8.41 10.53 -7.23
CA LEU A 192 -7.65 10.38 -8.46
C LEU A 192 -7.09 8.97 -8.54
N VAL A 193 -7.30 8.36 -9.70
CA VAL A 193 -6.69 7.12 -10.11
C VAL A 193 -5.55 7.49 -11.05
N VAL A 194 -4.32 7.13 -10.68
CA VAL A 194 -3.08 7.44 -11.40
C VAL A 194 -2.50 6.12 -11.93
N PRO A 195 -2.38 5.93 -13.25
CA PRO A 195 -1.87 4.69 -13.82
C PRO A 195 -0.34 4.65 -13.69
N VAL A 196 0.20 3.59 -13.09
CA VAL A 196 1.65 3.38 -12.95
C VAL A 196 2.10 2.38 -14.00
N ARG A 197 2.97 2.82 -14.92
CA ARG A 197 3.47 2.02 -16.03
C ARG A 197 4.95 1.69 -15.86
N ILE A 198 5.32 0.44 -16.15
CA ILE A 198 6.71 0.00 -16.29
C ILE A 198 6.91 -0.31 -17.77
N GLY A 199 7.76 0.47 -18.44
CA GLY A 199 7.77 0.53 -19.90
C GLY A 199 6.38 0.96 -20.41
N ASP A 200 5.84 0.25 -21.40
CA ASP A 200 4.54 0.59 -21.99
C ASP A 200 3.36 -0.11 -21.28
N ALA A 201 3.63 -1.04 -20.35
CA ALA A 201 2.63 -1.85 -19.67
C ALA A 201 2.14 -1.20 -18.36
N LEU A 202 0.82 -1.18 -18.16
CA LEU A 202 0.22 -0.81 -16.87
C LEU A 202 0.57 -1.88 -15.83
N SER A 203 1.18 -1.46 -14.73
CA SER A 203 1.62 -2.36 -13.66
C SER A 203 0.75 -2.25 -12.41
N THR A 204 0.41 -1.03 -12.00
CA THR A 204 -0.37 -0.78 -10.78
C THR A 204 -1.06 0.59 -10.85
N LEU A 205 -1.73 0.99 -9.76
CA LEU A 205 -2.35 2.30 -9.59
C LEU A 205 -1.80 3.01 -8.34
N GLU A 206 -1.61 4.32 -8.43
CA GLU A 206 -1.55 5.21 -7.28
C GLU A 206 -2.89 5.93 -7.14
N LEU A 207 -3.39 6.01 -5.90
CA LEU A 207 -4.68 6.57 -5.55
C LEU A 207 -4.44 7.81 -4.68
N ILE A 208 -5.05 8.93 -5.02
CA ILE A 208 -4.86 10.20 -4.33
C ILE A 208 -6.23 10.81 -4.03
N ASP A 209 -6.58 10.98 -2.76
CA ASP A 209 -7.85 11.59 -2.38
C ASP A 209 -7.82 13.14 -2.41
N ALA A 210 -8.96 13.76 -2.14
CA ALA A 210 -9.11 15.22 -2.09
C ALA A 210 -8.10 15.92 -1.16
N ASP A 211 -7.83 15.32 0.00
CA ASP A 211 -6.91 15.83 1.01
C ASP A 211 -5.44 15.56 0.66
N GLY A 212 -5.19 14.79 -0.40
CA GLY A 212 -3.86 14.43 -0.88
C GLY A 212 -3.25 13.23 -0.16
N ARG A 213 -4.06 12.48 0.59
CA ARG A 213 -3.65 11.17 1.12
C ARG A 213 -3.48 10.21 -0.04
N LYS A 214 -2.36 9.49 -0.01
CA LYS A 214 -1.95 8.60 -1.10
C LYS A 214 -1.97 7.15 -0.65
N SER A 215 -2.45 6.26 -1.52
CA SER A 215 -2.38 4.81 -1.36
C SER A 215 -1.91 4.18 -2.66
N ALA A 216 -1.09 3.12 -2.56
CA ALA A 216 -0.81 2.26 -3.70
C ALA A 216 -1.82 1.10 -3.74
N LEU A 217 -2.09 0.57 -4.93
CA LEU A 217 -2.84 -0.67 -5.08
C LEU A 217 -2.02 -1.85 -4.50
N ALA A 218 -2.63 -2.62 -3.59
CA ALA A 218 -1.95 -3.66 -2.83
C ALA A 218 -1.35 -4.76 -3.72
N GLY A 219 -0.06 -5.05 -3.53
CA GLY A 219 0.65 -6.10 -4.26
C GLY A 219 1.14 -5.70 -5.66
N GLY A 220 0.95 -4.44 -6.08
CA GLY A 220 1.43 -3.95 -7.36
C GLY A 220 2.93 -3.62 -7.36
N ALA A 221 3.58 -3.78 -8.51
CA ALA A 221 4.97 -3.37 -8.68
C ALA A 221 5.05 -1.87 -8.98
N LYS A 222 5.72 -1.12 -8.10
CA LYS A 222 5.92 0.33 -8.25
C LYS A 222 7.37 0.72 -8.61
N SER A 223 8.34 -0.14 -8.27
CA SER A 223 9.75 0.09 -8.59
C SER A 223 9.97 0.13 -10.10
N GLY A 224 10.61 1.19 -10.59
CA GLY A 224 10.78 1.47 -12.02
C GLY A 224 9.50 1.90 -12.75
N GLY A 225 8.36 1.93 -12.04
CA GLY A 225 7.09 2.39 -12.58
C GLY A 225 6.96 3.90 -12.51
N CYS A 226 6.33 4.51 -13.50
CA CYS A 226 6.09 5.95 -13.53
C CYS A 226 4.72 6.30 -14.12
N TRP A 227 4.31 7.54 -13.87
CA TRP A 227 3.19 8.17 -14.57
C TRP A 227 3.73 9.29 -15.46
N VAL A 228 3.14 9.49 -16.64
CA VAL A 228 3.72 10.34 -17.69
C VAL A 228 2.65 11.27 -18.26
N VAL A 229 3.05 12.52 -18.48
CA VAL A 229 2.33 13.49 -19.29
C VAL A 229 3.19 13.86 -20.49
N GLU A 230 2.63 13.67 -21.68
CA GLU A 230 3.31 13.97 -22.93
C GLU A 230 3.15 15.46 -23.31
N PRO A 231 4.08 16.02 -24.09
CA PRO A 231 3.93 17.34 -24.70
C PRO A 231 2.62 17.44 -25.50
N GLY A 232 1.88 18.54 -25.32
CA GLY A 232 0.67 18.80 -26.12
C GLY A 232 0.96 19.12 -27.59
N GLN A 233 2.20 19.50 -27.90
CA GLN A 233 2.68 19.77 -29.25
C GLN A 233 4.08 19.19 -29.42
N PHE A 234 4.25 18.32 -30.41
CA PHE A 234 5.55 17.84 -30.84
C PHE A 234 6.03 18.71 -32.01
N ARG A 235 7.27 19.19 -31.93
CA ARG A 235 7.95 19.79 -33.09
C ARG A 235 8.77 18.70 -33.76
N GLU A 236 8.53 18.47 -35.04
CA GLU A 236 9.24 17.45 -35.80
C GLU A 236 10.75 17.71 -35.77
N GLY A 237 11.54 16.69 -35.39
CA GLY A 237 12.99 16.79 -35.23
C GLY A 237 13.49 17.50 -33.96
N ALA A 238 12.61 18.06 -33.12
CA ALA A 238 13.03 18.72 -31.88
C ALA A 238 13.18 17.71 -30.73
N VAL A 239 14.38 17.65 -30.15
CA VAL A 239 14.60 16.94 -28.89
C VAL A 239 13.88 17.68 -27.78
N THR A 240 12.86 17.03 -27.20
CA THR A 240 12.07 17.61 -26.11
C THR A 240 12.68 17.17 -24.76
N PRO A 241 12.95 18.10 -23.83
CA PRO A 241 13.44 17.73 -22.50
C PRO A 241 12.47 16.84 -21.73
N VAL A 242 13.01 16.05 -20.80
CA VAL A 242 12.26 15.18 -19.89
C VAL A 242 12.42 15.68 -18.47
N LEU A 243 11.31 16.02 -17.84
CA LEU A 243 11.23 16.42 -16.44
C LEU A 243 10.80 15.22 -15.60
N ILE A 244 11.52 14.94 -14.51
CA ILE A 244 11.23 13.84 -13.61
C ILE A 244 10.99 14.40 -12.22
N ALA A 245 9.76 14.32 -11.74
CA ALA A 245 9.33 14.75 -10.42
C ALA A 245 9.01 13.57 -9.51
N GLU A 246 9.00 13.80 -8.19
CA GLU A 246 8.53 12.80 -7.25
C GLU A 246 7.00 12.60 -7.35
N GLY A 247 6.22 13.68 -7.31
CA GLY A 247 4.76 13.64 -7.25
C GLY A 247 4.05 13.98 -8.56
N VAL A 248 2.79 13.54 -8.67
CA VAL A 248 1.89 13.85 -9.80
C VAL A 248 1.64 15.36 -9.93
N ALA A 249 1.37 16.06 -8.83
CA ALA A 249 1.12 17.50 -8.85
C ALA A 249 2.35 18.28 -9.33
N THR A 250 3.53 17.97 -8.79
CA THR A 250 4.81 18.55 -9.21
C THR A 250 5.08 18.31 -10.70
N ALA A 251 4.81 17.09 -11.21
CA ALA A 251 4.94 16.78 -12.63
C ALA A 251 3.97 17.59 -13.50
N LEU A 252 2.70 17.72 -13.09
CA LEU A 252 1.69 18.54 -13.77
C LEU A 252 2.05 20.02 -13.79
N ALA A 253 2.49 20.58 -12.66
CA ALA A 253 2.92 21.97 -12.56
C ALA A 253 4.06 22.25 -13.53
N ALA A 254 5.07 21.37 -13.58
CA ALA A 254 6.20 21.48 -14.48
C ALA A 254 5.80 21.34 -15.97
N TRP A 255 4.90 20.40 -16.28
CA TRP A 255 4.33 20.24 -17.63
C TRP A 255 3.54 21.48 -18.06
N GLN A 256 2.68 22.03 -17.20
CA GLN A 256 1.92 23.25 -17.49
C GLN A 256 2.83 24.47 -17.70
N ALA A 257 3.97 24.53 -17.04
CA ALA A 257 4.93 25.61 -17.13
C ALA A 257 5.80 25.59 -18.39
N THR A 258 6.10 24.39 -18.89
CA THR A 258 7.12 24.20 -19.94
C THR A 258 6.55 23.62 -21.23
N GLY A 259 5.51 22.78 -21.14
CA GLY A 259 5.00 21.96 -22.23
C GLY A 259 5.90 20.75 -22.56
N TRP A 260 6.92 20.46 -21.76
CA TRP A 260 7.86 19.35 -21.99
C TRP A 260 7.33 18.01 -21.49
N PHE A 261 8.04 16.91 -21.78
CA PHE A 261 7.73 15.63 -21.15
C PHE A 261 7.84 15.78 -19.64
N SER A 262 6.85 15.31 -18.90
CA SER A 262 6.91 15.29 -17.45
C SER A 262 6.50 13.93 -16.91
N VAL A 263 7.25 13.46 -15.93
CA VAL A 263 7.19 12.11 -15.40
C VAL A 263 7.11 12.19 -13.89
N ALA A 264 6.13 11.53 -13.28
CA ALA A 264 6.09 11.34 -11.83
C ALA A 264 6.65 9.96 -11.48
N ALA A 265 7.67 9.94 -10.62
CA ALA A 265 8.26 8.72 -10.05
C ALA A 265 7.42 8.13 -8.91
N LEU A 266 6.47 8.89 -8.37
CA LEU A 266 5.47 8.51 -7.36
C LEU A 266 6.04 8.20 -5.96
N SER A 267 7.36 8.20 -5.81
CA SER A 267 8.07 8.21 -4.52
C SER A 267 9.54 8.61 -4.72
N SER A 268 10.12 9.27 -3.71
CA SER A 268 11.53 9.67 -3.71
C SER A 268 12.49 8.52 -4.02
N GLY A 269 12.31 7.36 -3.37
CA GLY A 269 13.13 6.16 -3.62
C GLY A 269 13.06 5.60 -5.05
N ASN A 270 12.07 6.02 -5.85
CA ASN A 270 11.89 5.58 -7.23
C ASN A 270 12.44 6.57 -8.28
N LEU A 271 12.92 7.74 -7.86
CA LEU A 271 13.48 8.76 -8.76
C LEU A 271 14.65 8.24 -9.60
N ARG A 272 15.61 7.56 -8.97
CA ARG A 272 16.80 7.03 -9.67
C ARG A 272 16.46 5.94 -10.69
N PRO A 273 15.68 4.88 -10.35
CA PRO A 273 15.23 3.90 -11.35
C PRO A 273 14.51 4.53 -12.54
N VAL A 274 13.60 5.48 -12.29
CA VAL A 274 12.85 6.16 -13.36
C VAL A 274 13.77 7.04 -14.21
N ALA A 275 14.68 7.81 -13.60
CA ALA A 275 15.66 8.61 -14.34
C ALA A 275 16.58 7.76 -15.21
N ALA A 276 17.04 6.61 -14.72
CA ALA A 276 17.87 5.69 -15.49
C ALA A 276 17.11 5.11 -16.69
N MET A 277 15.85 4.72 -16.49
CA MET A 277 14.98 4.20 -17.56
C MET A 277 14.77 5.26 -18.66
N TRP A 278 14.45 6.49 -18.29
CA TRP A 278 14.20 7.57 -19.24
C TRP A 278 15.46 8.01 -19.98
N ARG A 279 16.60 8.08 -19.28
CA ARG A 279 17.91 8.33 -19.91
C ARG A 279 18.26 7.25 -20.94
N GLY A 280 17.98 5.99 -20.63
CA GLY A 280 18.19 4.88 -21.57
C GLY A 280 17.26 4.95 -22.79
N ARG A 281 15.99 5.34 -22.60
CA ARG A 281 14.99 5.45 -23.67
C ARG A 281 15.23 6.65 -24.59
N TYR A 282 15.72 7.76 -24.04
CA TYR A 282 16.00 9.00 -24.77
C TYR A 282 17.42 9.50 -24.45
N PRO A 283 18.47 8.88 -25.02
CA PRO A 283 19.86 9.24 -24.73
C PRO A 283 20.20 10.71 -25.05
N GLU A 284 19.63 11.22 -26.15
CA GLU A 284 19.84 12.59 -26.63
C GLU A 284 19.01 13.64 -25.88
N ALA A 285 17.97 13.22 -25.14
CA ALA A 285 17.12 14.14 -24.40
C ALA A 285 17.81 14.61 -23.13
N GLU A 286 17.68 15.90 -22.85
CA GLU A 286 18.07 16.42 -21.55
C GLU A 286 17.06 15.98 -20.49
N VAL A 287 17.57 15.39 -19.42
CA VAL A 287 16.76 14.93 -18.30
C VAL A 287 17.02 15.85 -17.11
N LEU A 288 15.96 16.42 -16.55
CA LEU A 288 15.99 17.20 -15.32
C LEU A 288 15.22 16.46 -14.23
N VAL A 289 15.87 16.21 -13.11
CA VAL A 289 15.23 15.73 -11.88
C VAL A 289 14.80 16.95 -11.07
N LEU A 290 13.52 17.02 -10.73
CA LEU A 290 12.93 18.10 -9.95
C LEU A 290 13.02 17.76 -8.46
N ALA A 291 13.71 18.59 -7.70
CA ALA A 291 13.88 18.39 -6.27
C ALA A 291 12.61 18.74 -5.48
N ASP A 292 12.36 17.97 -4.42
CA ASP A 292 11.54 18.35 -3.27
C ASP A 292 12.51 18.69 -2.14
N LEU A 293 12.53 19.94 -1.68
CA LEU A 293 13.45 20.43 -0.65
C LEU A 293 13.19 19.83 0.76
N GLY A 294 12.14 19.02 0.91
CA GLY A 294 11.88 18.21 2.08
C GLY A 294 12.67 16.90 2.11
N ALA A 295 12.01 15.82 2.53
CA ALA A 295 12.64 14.50 2.68
C ALA A 295 13.07 13.86 1.34
N GLY A 296 12.55 14.35 0.21
CA GLY A 296 12.86 13.85 -1.13
C GLY A 296 14.20 14.34 -1.71
N TYR A 297 14.79 15.40 -1.14
CA TYR A 297 15.93 16.11 -1.76
C TYR A 297 17.13 15.21 -2.04
N GLU A 298 17.57 14.42 -1.06
CA GLU A 298 18.76 13.58 -1.23
C GLU A 298 18.53 12.53 -2.32
N HIS A 299 17.33 11.96 -2.42
CA HIS A 299 17.00 11.02 -3.49
C HIS A 299 17.02 11.68 -4.86
N ALA A 300 16.52 12.92 -4.99
CA ALA A 300 16.56 13.68 -6.24
C ALA A 300 18.01 13.96 -6.66
N LYS A 301 18.86 14.38 -5.72
CA LYS A 301 20.28 14.62 -5.95
C LYS A 301 21.02 13.35 -6.38
N GLN A 302 20.79 12.23 -5.68
CA GLN A 302 21.40 10.95 -6.04
C GLN A 302 20.90 10.42 -7.39
N ALA A 303 19.63 10.67 -7.74
CA ALA A 303 19.08 10.32 -9.05
C ALA A 303 19.74 11.13 -10.17
N ALA A 304 19.87 12.45 -10.00
CA ALA A 304 20.53 13.34 -10.94
C ALA A 304 21.99 12.90 -11.19
N LEU A 305 22.78 12.80 -10.12
CA LEU A 305 24.18 12.37 -10.18
C LEU A 305 24.32 10.96 -10.78
N GLY A 306 23.51 10.00 -10.31
CA GLY A 306 23.59 8.60 -10.72
C GLY A 306 23.16 8.31 -12.15
N THR A 307 22.58 9.29 -12.85
CA THR A 307 22.06 9.14 -14.23
C THR A 307 22.57 10.21 -15.18
N SER A 308 23.55 11.02 -14.76
CA SER A 308 24.04 12.19 -15.51
C SER A 308 22.91 13.11 -15.96
N SER A 309 21.93 13.31 -15.09
CA SER A 309 20.79 14.21 -15.29
C SER A 309 21.00 15.50 -14.51
N LEU A 310 20.38 16.59 -14.96
CA LEU A 310 20.42 17.87 -14.27
C LEU A 310 19.51 17.81 -13.03
N LEU A 311 19.87 18.55 -11.98
CA LEU A 311 19.01 18.76 -10.81
C LEU A 311 18.44 20.18 -10.89
N ALA A 312 17.12 20.31 -10.78
CA ALA A 312 16.46 21.60 -10.65
C ALA A 312 15.85 21.73 -9.25
N GLU A 313 16.14 22.84 -8.58
CA GLU A 313 15.65 23.13 -7.23
C GLU A 313 14.62 24.26 -7.28
N PRO A 314 13.45 24.12 -6.64
CA PRO A 314 12.51 25.22 -6.54
C PRO A 314 13.07 26.35 -5.68
N ARG A 315 12.70 27.59 -5.98
CA ARG A 315 13.14 28.78 -5.24
C ARG A 315 11.95 29.42 -4.52
N PHE A 316 12.10 29.64 -3.22
CA PHE A 316 11.08 30.26 -2.37
C PHE A 316 11.65 31.46 -1.61
N ALA A 317 10.79 32.43 -1.30
CA ALA A 317 11.11 33.43 -0.30
C ALA A 317 11.25 32.75 1.09
N SER A 318 12.13 33.27 1.95
CA SER A 318 12.44 32.66 3.25
C SER A 318 11.24 32.58 4.20
N ASP A 319 10.28 33.48 4.05
CA ASP A 319 9.04 33.57 4.82
C ASP A 319 7.82 32.95 4.12
N ALA A 320 7.99 32.36 2.93
CA ALA A 320 6.88 31.80 2.15
C ALA A 320 6.18 30.66 2.91
N ARG A 321 4.84 30.66 2.91
CA ARG A 321 4.01 29.63 3.55
C ARG A 321 2.77 29.34 2.72
N ILE A 322 2.38 28.06 2.68
CA ILE A 322 1.10 27.61 2.11
C ILE A 322 0.33 26.91 3.23
N ALA A 323 -0.83 27.47 3.62
CA ALA A 323 -1.63 26.97 4.74
C ALA A 323 -0.80 26.75 6.04
N GLY A 324 0.22 27.58 6.28
CA GLY A 324 1.10 27.49 7.44
C GLY A 324 2.28 26.53 7.31
N ALA A 325 2.38 25.74 6.23
CA ALA A 325 3.49 24.85 5.95
C ALA A 325 4.60 25.54 5.13
N ILE A 326 5.84 25.05 5.27
CA ILE A 326 6.97 25.47 4.44
C ILE A 326 6.80 24.82 3.06
N PRO A 327 6.83 25.60 1.96
CA PRO A 327 6.76 25.05 0.62
C PRO A 327 8.06 24.31 0.28
N THR A 328 7.97 23.18 -0.43
CA THR A 328 9.15 22.36 -0.69
C THR A 328 9.34 21.96 -2.16
N ASP A 329 8.30 21.94 -2.97
CA ASP A 329 8.35 21.43 -4.35
C ASP A 329 7.91 22.46 -5.43
N PHE A 330 8.04 22.09 -6.70
CA PHE A 330 7.65 22.99 -7.81
C PHE A 330 6.14 23.24 -7.92
N ASP A 331 5.31 22.39 -7.33
CA ASP A 331 3.87 22.62 -7.28
C ASP A 331 3.54 23.73 -6.27
N ASP A 332 4.17 23.71 -5.09
CA ASP A 332 4.12 24.81 -4.14
C ASP A 332 4.67 26.12 -4.75
N MET A 333 5.74 26.03 -5.56
CA MET A 333 6.31 27.20 -6.25
C MET A 333 5.32 27.75 -7.29
N ALA A 334 4.61 26.89 -8.01
CA ALA A 334 3.57 27.31 -8.95
C ALA A 334 2.42 28.03 -8.23
N VAL A 335 2.01 27.55 -7.06
CA VAL A 335 0.97 28.20 -6.23
C VAL A 335 1.42 29.58 -5.74
N LEU A 336 2.68 29.74 -5.34
CA LEU A 336 3.18 30.99 -4.75
C LEU A 336 3.63 32.03 -5.78
N SER A 337 4.33 31.58 -6.83
CA SER A 337 5.02 32.45 -7.79
C SER A 337 4.44 32.39 -9.20
N GLY A 338 3.44 31.52 -9.43
CA GLY A 338 2.80 31.32 -10.71
C GLY A 338 3.56 30.36 -11.64
N THR A 339 2.81 29.78 -12.58
CA THR A 339 3.32 28.83 -13.57
C THR A 339 4.45 29.40 -14.46
N GLY A 340 4.44 30.71 -14.72
CA GLY A 340 5.48 31.39 -15.50
C GLY A 340 6.87 31.31 -14.83
N ALA A 341 6.93 31.63 -13.53
CA ALA A 341 8.18 31.60 -12.77
C ALA A 341 8.79 30.20 -12.69
N VAL A 342 7.95 29.16 -12.57
CA VAL A 342 8.39 27.76 -12.65
C VAL A 342 9.01 27.47 -14.02
N GLY A 343 8.36 27.92 -15.10
CA GLY A 343 8.84 27.69 -16.46
C GLY A 343 10.17 28.39 -16.73
N ASP A 344 10.33 29.62 -16.25
CA ASP A 344 11.57 30.39 -16.40
C ASP A 344 12.74 29.73 -15.66
N LEU A 345 12.51 29.29 -14.42
CA LEU A 345 13.54 28.57 -13.65
C LEU A 345 13.92 27.25 -14.32
N LEU A 346 12.96 26.46 -14.80
CA LEU A 346 13.27 25.18 -15.46
C LEU A 346 14.05 25.38 -16.77
N ARG A 347 13.74 26.45 -17.53
CA ARG A 347 14.52 26.84 -18.72
C ARG A 347 15.91 27.37 -18.36
N GLU A 348 16.04 28.13 -17.27
CA GLU A 348 17.33 28.58 -16.73
C GLU A 348 18.20 27.38 -16.35
N SER A 349 17.66 26.40 -15.61
CA SER A 349 18.39 25.19 -15.22
C SER A 349 18.84 24.36 -16.41
N LEU A 350 18.07 24.34 -17.50
CA LEU A 350 18.41 23.58 -18.69
C LEU A 350 19.41 24.31 -19.61
N TYR A 351 19.12 25.57 -19.95
CA TYR A 351 19.89 26.31 -20.95
C TYR A 351 20.99 27.18 -20.34
N GLY A 352 20.86 27.58 -19.07
CA GLY A 352 21.87 28.35 -18.35
C GLY A 352 23.17 27.55 -18.09
N VAL A 353 23.08 26.22 -17.99
CA VAL A 353 24.25 25.33 -17.92
C VAL A 353 25.01 25.35 -19.25
N ARG A 354 24.30 25.29 -20.39
CA ARG A 354 24.90 25.31 -21.73
C ARG A 354 25.59 26.62 -22.08
N VAL A 355 25.09 27.76 -21.58
CA VAL A 355 25.74 29.07 -21.80
C VAL A 355 27.09 29.12 -21.06
N ARG A 356 27.18 28.55 -19.86
CA ARG A 356 28.45 28.51 -19.09
C ARG A 356 29.51 27.61 -19.75
N ASP A 357 29.09 26.50 -20.35
CA ASP A 357 29.99 25.60 -21.08
C ASP A 357 30.42 26.17 -22.44
N ALA A 358 29.55 26.94 -23.12
CA ALA A 358 29.86 27.58 -24.40
C ALA A 358 30.74 28.84 -24.28
N THR A 359 30.68 29.57 -23.15
CA THR A 359 31.54 30.75 -22.91
C THR A 359 32.94 30.39 -22.40
N GLY A 360 33.25 29.10 -22.21
CA GLY A 360 34.55 28.61 -21.77
C GLY A 360 35.55 28.28 -22.90
N ALA A 361 35.17 28.46 -24.17
CA ALA A 361 36.00 28.13 -25.32
C ALA A 361 36.37 29.39 -26.13
N GLU A 362 37.64 29.78 -26.00
CA GLU A 362 38.45 30.69 -26.83
C GLU A 362 38.04 32.16 -26.98
N VAL A 363 38.83 33.02 -26.33
CA VAL A 363 39.44 34.16 -27.04
C VAL A 363 40.93 34.19 -26.69
N ASP A 364 41.76 33.81 -27.65
CA ASP A 364 43.21 33.88 -27.58
C ASP A 364 43.71 35.15 -28.32
N GLY A 365 44.50 35.96 -27.61
CA GLY A 365 45.44 36.95 -28.15
C GLY A 365 45.03 38.46 -28.21
N PRO A 366 45.98 39.42 -28.09
CA PRO A 366 47.31 39.38 -27.48
C PRO A 366 47.55 40.45 -26.39
N VAL A 367 48.68 40.24 -25.71
CA VAL A 367 49.29 41.01 -24.61
C VAL A 367 49.45 42.51 -24.90
N ALA A 368 49.08 43.35 -23.92
CA ALA A 368 49.63 44.69 -23.73
C ALA A 368 49.96 44.93 -22.24
N VAL A 369 51.19 45.35 -22.02
CA VAL A 369 51.91 45.50 -20.76
C VAL A 369 51.60 46.85 -20.10
N ALA A 370 51.30 46.86 -18.80
CA ALA A 370 51.62 47.93 -17.84
C ALA A 370 51.38 47.41 -16.41
N GLN A 371 52.41 46.91 -15.73
CA GLN A 371 53.17 47.63 -14.69
C GLN A 371 52.40 47.90 -13.37
N GLY A 372 52.65 47.00 -12.40
CA GLY A 372 53.24 47.39 -11.12
C GLY A 372 52.31 47.82 -9.98
N ALA A 373 52.11 46.91 -9.01
CA ALA A 373 52.48 47.16 -7.62
C ALA A 373 52.45 45.84 -6.83
N GLU A 374 53.51 45.61 -6.09
CA GLU A 374 53.97 44.35 -5.51
C GLU A 374 53.35 44.01 -4.14
N GLY A 375 53.37 42.71 -3.83
CA GLY A 375 53.73 42.18 -2.50
C GLY A 375 52.59 41.52 -1.73
N VAL A 376 52.71 40.32 -1.15
CA VAL A 376 53.80 39.35 -0.97
C VAL A 376 53.15 37.98 -0.69
N LEU A 377 53.79 36.93 -1.18
CA LEU A 377 53.47 35.50 -1.05
C LEU A 377 53.56 34.97 0.38
N LYS A 378 52.73 33.98 0.73
CA LYS A 378 53.20 32.63 1.12
C LYS A 378 52.07 31.61 1.20
N GLU A 379 52.29 30.51 0.51
CA GLU A 379 51.61 29.23 0.60
C GLU A 379 51.76 28.65 2.02
N ASP A 380 50.76 27.87 2.48
CA ASP A 380 51.02 26.54 3.05
C ASP A 380 49.74 25.73 3.21
N HIS A 381 49.86 24.45 2.86
CA HIS A 381 48.89 23.38 3.03
C HIS A 381 48.54 23.14 4.51
N ALA A 382 47.27 22.91 4.85
CA ALA A 382 46.91 22.02 5.96
C ALA A 382 45.43 21.59 5.93
N MET A 383 45.24 20.28 5.78
CA MET A 383 44.05 19.54 6.22
C MET A 383 43.85 19.68 7.74
N GLY A 384 42.60 19.75 8.19
CA GLY A 384 42.29 19.70 9.62
C GLY A 384 40.78 19.64 9.89
N ASN A 385 40.22 18.43 9.85
CA ASN A 385 39.02 18.11 10.63
C ASN A 385 39.35 18.29 12.12
N VAL A 386 38.37 18.73 12.93
CA VAL A 386 37.98 18.11 14.21
C VAL A 386 36.85 18.94 14.84
N LYS A 387 35.72 18.24 15.08
CA LYS A 387 34.69 18.55 16.07
C LYS A 387 35.32 18.59 17.47
N GLU A 388 35.01 19.59 18.29
CA GLU A 388 34.84 19.31 19.72
C GLU A 388 33.91 20.30 20.46
N LYS A 389 32.95 19.67 21.15
CA LYS A 389 32.39 19.90 22.49
C LYS A 389 31.70 21.20 22.93
N LEU A 390 30.49 20.96 23.44
CA LEU A 390 29.80 21.70 24.49
C LEU A 390 30.63 21.81 25.79
N VAL A 391 30.46 22.91 26.54
CA VAL A 391 29.70 23.04 27.82
C VAL A 391 30.10 24.38 28.50
N GLY A 392 29.12 25.12 29.05
CA GLY A 392 29.40 26.13 30.09
C GLY A 392 28.39 27.27 30.23
N ASP A 393 27.33 27.02 31.01
CA ASP A 393 26.61 27.88 31.98
C ASP A 393 26.32 29.39 31.73
N GLY A 394 25.10 29.79 32.09
CA GLY A 394 24.82 31.17 32.55
C GLY A 394 23.47 31.79 32.15
N GLU A 395 22.46 31.54 32.98
CA GLU A 395 21.35 32.45 33.40
C GLU A 395 20.56 33.34 32.39
N ALA A 396 19.25 33.05 32.38
CA ALA A 396 18.11 33.95 32.61
C ALA A 396 17.48 34.82 31.49
N SER A 397 16.13 34.79 31.55
CA SER A 397 15.11 35.66 30.93
C SER A 397 14.70 35.30 29.49
N GLY A 398 13.46 34.95 29.15
CA GLY A 398 12.19 34.88 29.86
C GLY A 398 11.06 35.11 28.85
N ARG A 399 10.06 34.22 28.77
CA ARG A 399 8.62 34.58 28.61
C ARG A 399 7.71 33.36 28.39
N ARG A 400 6.79 33.23 29.36
CA ARG A 400 5.35 32.93 29.23
C ARG A 400 4.90 31.65 28.51
N ARG A 401 4.52 30.66 29.32
CA ARG A 401 3.35 29.80 29.07
C ARG A 401 2.48 29.73 30.32
N THR A 402 1.22 30.11 30.19
CA THR A 402 0.20 30.08 31.24
C THR A 402 -0.56 28.76 31.25
N SER A 403 -0.41 28.05 32.38
CA SER A 403 -1.43 27.35 33.16
C SER A 403 -2.45 26.42 32.47
N ARG A 404 -2.36 25.13 32.81
CA ARG A 404 -3.53 24.37 33.31
C ARG A 404 -3.11 23.52 34.52
N ARG A 405 -3.74 23.84 35.65
CA ARG A 405 -3.49 23.34 37.00
C ARG A 405 -4.35 22.10 37.24
N ARG A 406 -3.74 20.98 37.67
CA ARG A 406 -4.39 19.91 38.44
C ARG A 406 -3.51 19.65 39.67
N ALA A 407 -3.96 20.07 40.83
CA ALA A 407 -3.57 19.50 42.12
C ALA A 407 -4.34 18.17 42.26
N GLY A 408 -3.88 17.11 42.91
CA GLY A 408 -2.75 16.91 43.82
C GLY A 408 -3.24 15.90 44.86
N HIS A 409 -2.56 14.77 45.02
CA HIS A 409 -2.55 14.01 46.27
C HIS A 409 -1.30 13.11 46.35
N GLN A 410 -0.52 13.41 47.38
CA GLN A 410 0.56 12.68 48.07
C GLN A 410 0.10 11.28 48.53
N ASP A 411 0.89 10.31 48.96
CA ASP A 411 2.33 9.99 49.04
C ASP A 411 2.36 8.45 49.30
N ALA A 412 3.41 7.75 48.88
CA ALA A 412 3.66 6.34 49.21
C ALA A 412 4.30 6.23 50.63
N PRO A 413 4.47 5.04 51.28
CA PRO A 413 5.34 3.97 50.77
C PRO A 413 4.95 2.50 51.10
N GLU A 414 5.60 1.60 50.35
CA GLU A 414 5.85 0.15 50.55
C GLU A 414 6.53 -0.20 51.90
N PRO A 415 6.81 -1.48 52.30
CA PRO A 415 7.02 -2.70 51.48
C PRO A 415 6.41 -4.04 51.97
N ALA A 416 6.61 -5.06 51.12
CA ALA A 416 6.28 -6.50 51.13
C ALA A 416 6.85 -7.34 52.32
N PRO A 417 6.91 -8.71 52.34
CA PRO A 417 6.44 -9.74 51.39
C PRO A 417 5.84 -11.04 52.03
N GLN A 418 5.51 -12.03 51.18
CA GLN A 418 5.72 -13.49 51.32
C GLN A 418 4.51 -14.44 51.21
N ASP A 419 4.67 -15.34 50.23
CA ASP A 419 4.40 -16.78 50.19
C ASP A 419 2.98 -17.39 50.16
N SER A 420 2.68 -17.93 48.97
CA SER A 420 2.49 -19.35 48.66
C SER A 420 1.27 -20.15 49.18
N THR A 421 0.79 -20.99 48.25
CA THR A 421 -0.02 -22.23 48.37
C THR A 421 -1.55 -22.18 48.20
N ALA A 422 -2.01 -22.88 47.16
CA ALA A 422 -3.34 -23.52 47.02
C ALA A 422 -3.25 -24.98 47.55
N PRO A 423 -4.30 -25.85 47.56
CA PRO A 423 -5.70 -25.73 47.10
C PRO A 423 -6.80 -26.29 48.08
N GLU A 424 -8.06 -26.21 47.64
CA GLU A 424 -9.33 -27.00 47.89
C GLU A 424 -9.35 -28.24 48.85
N PRO A 425 -10.52 -28.81 49.31
CA PRO A 425 -11.85 -28.88 48.64
C PRO A 425 -13.15 -28.94 49.50
N ALA A 426 -14.29 -29.05 48.79
CA ALA A 426 -15.58 -29.72 49.13
C ALA A 426 -16.46 -29.07 50.23
N THR A 427 -17.81 -29.10 50.22
CA THR A 427 -18.76 -30.15 49.83
C THR A 427 -20.20 -29.59 49.79
N GLU A 428 -21.05 -30.20 48.95
CA GLU A 428 -22.50 -30.46 49.15
C GLU A 428 -23.59 -29.35 49.16
N GLN A 429 -24.54 -29.54 48.22
CA GLN A 429 -25.93 -29.06 48.18
C GLN A 429 -26.80 -29.85 49.22
N PRO A 430 -28.16 -29.79 49.31
CA PRO A 430 -29.17 -29.08 48.48
C PRO A 430 -30.39 -28.51 49.26
N GLN A 431 -31.40 -28.05 48.49
CA GLN A 431 -32.86 -28.12 48.74
C GLN A 431 -33.64 -26.83 49.10
N SER A 432 -34.21 -26.24 48.04
CA SER A 432 -35.66 -26.25 47.71
C SER A 432 -36.69 -25.34 48.41
N GLN A 433 -37.62 -24.86 47.57
CA GLN A 433 -38.99 -24.36 47.81
C GLN A 433 -39.13 -22.89 48.22
N SER A 434 -39.49 -21.95 47.34
CA SER A 434 -40.81 -21.71 46.72
C SER A 434 -41.87 -21.25 47.72
N GLN A 435 -42.22 -19.95 47.70
CA GLN A 435 -43.59 -19.43 47.73
C GLN A 435 -43.62 -17.89 47.69
N SER A 436 -44.24 -17.35 46.64
CA SER A 436 -44.75 -15.98 46.56
C SER A 436 -45.97 -15.82 47.51
N PRO A 437 -46.35 -14.59 47.88
CA PRO A 437 -47.36 -13.88 47.07
C PRO A 437 -47.22 -12.34 47.05
N GLU A 438 -47.58 -11.74 45.91
CA GLU A 438 -48.06 -10.34 45.77
C GLU A 438 -49.53 -10.23 46.29
N PRO A 439 -50.17 -9.05 46.53
CA PRO A 439 -50.15 -7.82 45.68
C PRO A 439 -50.40 -6.40 46.30
N VAL A 440 -49.89 -5.34 45.62
CA VAL A 440 -50.58 -4.06 45.21
C VAL A 440 -51.04 -3.03 46.29
N PRO A 441 -51.25 -1.70 46.03
CA PRO A 441 -50.67 -0.70 45.10
C PRO A 441 -50.21 0.61 45.81
N GLU A 442 -49.54 1.55 45.11
CA GLU A 442 -50.01 2.95 44.96
C GLU A 442 -49.06 3.81 44.11
N GLN A 443 -49.66 4.70 43.31
CA GLN A 443 -49.04 5.61 42.35
C GLN A 443 -48.51 6.86 43.04
N ARG A 444 -47.37 7.41 42.59
CA ARG A 444 -47.16 8.87 42.44
C ARG A 444 -45.95 9.21 41.58
N GLU A 445 -46.13 10.32 40.87
CA GLU A 445 -45.33 10.92 39.80
C GLU A 445 -43.96 11.49 40.21
N THR A 446 -43.14 11.77 39.18
CA THR A 446 -41.91 12.60 39.13
C THR A 446 -40.68 11.95 39.79
N ASP A 447 -39.50 11.84 39.18
CA ASP A 447 -38.75 12.83 38.41
C ASP A 447 -37.64 12.10 37.62
N ALA A 448 -37.22 12.63 36.48
CA ALA A 448 -36.17 12.02 35.66
C ALA A 448 -34.77 12.22 36.27
N PRO A 449 -33.89 11.19 36.17
CA PRO A 449 -32.52 11.50 35.76
C PRO A 449 -31.92 10.49 34.76
N LYS A 450 -31.26 11.04 33.73
CA LYS A 450 -30.18 10.51 32.86
C LYS A 450 -29.95 8.98 32.83
N PRO A 451 -30.01 8.32 31.65
CA PRO A 451 -29.49 6.96 31.54
C PRO A 451 -27.95 6.96 31.62
N ALA A 452 -27.46 6.26 32.62
CA ALA A 452 -26.09 5.81 32.75
C ALA A 452 -25.71 4.88 31.58
N ARG A 453 -24.44 4.92 31.18
CA ARG A 453 -23.81 3.98 30.26
C ARG A 453 -23.99 2.55 30.78
N MET A 454 -24.80 1.74 30.12
CA MET A 454 -24.82 0.29 30.32
C MET A 454 -23.81 -0.38 29.38
N SER A 455 -22.94 -1.17 30.01
CA SER A 455 -21.96 -2.05 29.39
C SER A 455 -22.63 -3.10 28.50
N ALA A 456 -22.18 -3.20 27.26
CA ALA A 456 -22.53 -4.26 26.34
C ALA A 456 -21.83 -5.57 26.75
N ARG A 457 -22.41 -6.32 27.68
CA ARG A 457 -22.23 -7.76 27.82
C ARG A 457 -23.59 -8.35 28.18
N ASP A 458 -23.96 -9.40 27.45
CA ASP A 458 -25.19 -10.20 27.54
C ASP A 458 -26.41 -9.65 26.77
N ALA A 459 -26.35 -9.76 25.44
CA ALA A 459 -27.55 -9.76 24.59
C ALA A 459 -27.83 -11.21 24.13
N GLU A 460 -28.90 -11.81 24.63
CA GLU A 460 -29.47 -13.05 24.11
C GLU A 460 -29.90 -12.90 22.63
N PRO A 461 -29.82 -13.96 21.80
CA PRO A 461 -30.20 -13.89 20.39
C PRO A 461 -31.71 -13.62 20.22
N PRO A 462 -32.13 -12.81 19.22
CA PRO A 462 -33.54 -12.46 19.04
C PRO A 462 -34.40 -13.68 18.68
N ALA A 463 -35.54 -13.83 19.35
CA ALA A 463 -36.54 -14.87 19.09
C ALA A 463 -37.03 -14.83 17.63
N ARG A 464 -37.06 -15.99 16.96
CA ARG A 464 -37.57 -16.12 15.59
C ARG A 464 -39.06 -15.77 15.53
N ARG A 465 -39.43 -14.70 14.83
CA ARG A 465 -40.83 -14.29 14.60
C ARG A 465 -41.56 -15.32 13.72
N ARG A 466 -42.86 -15.56 13.97
CA ARG A 466 -43.67 -16.52 13.19
C ARG A 466 -43.99 -15.94 11.79
N VAL A 467 -43.82 -16.75 10.76
CA VAL A 467 -44.17 -16.40 9.36
C VAL A 467 -45.69 -16.33 9.22
N GLY A 468 -46.20 -15.25 8.61
CA GLY A 468 -47.63 -15.00 8.42
C GLY A 468 -48.18 -15.38 7.04
N GLU A 469 -49.28 -14.74 6.67
CA GLU A 469 -49.99 -14.95 5.39
C GLU A 469 -49.25 -14.30 4.20
N PRO A 470 -49.56 -14.68 2.94
CA PRO A 470 -49.03 -14.01 1.75
C PRO A 470 -49.42 -12.52 1.74
N LEU A 471 -48.49 -11.66 1.33
CA LEU A 471 -48.68 -10.20 1.33
C LEU A 471 -49.68 -9.72 0.27
N TYR A 472 -49.85 -10.50 -0.80
CA TYR A 472 -50.82 -10.26 -1.86
C TYR A 472 -51.07 -11.56 -2.65
N GLY A 473 -52.20 -11.59 -3.34
CA GLY A 473 -52.64 -12.71 -4.17
C GLY A 473 -51.70 -12.97 -5.33
N PHE A 474 -51.48 -14.25 -5.66
CA PHE A 474 -50.66 -14.60 -6.83
C PHE A 474 -51.33 -14.18 -8.14
N ASP A 475 -52.66 -14.14 -8.18
CA ASP A 475 -53.48 -13.61 -9.26
C ASP A 475 -53.19 -12.14 -9.57
N GLU A 476 -52.79 -11.35 -8.57
CA GLU A 476 -52.45 -9.93 -8.72
C GLU A 476 -51.14 -9.68 -9.50
N VAL A 477 -50.26 -10.68 -9.60
CA VAL A 477 -49.05 -10.56 -10.43
C VAL A 477 -49.45 -10.60 -11.92
N PRO A 478 -49.11 -9.59 -12.74
CA PRO A 478 -49.50 -9.53 -14.15
C PRO A 478 -49.05 -10.77 -14.95
N GLY A 479 -49.86 -11.20 -15.91
CA GLY A 479 -49.58 -12.37 -16.74
C GLY A 479 -48.24 -12.29 -17.49
N GLU A 480 -47.88 -11.09 -17.95
CA GLU A 480 -46.61 -10.81 -18.62
C GLU A 480 -45.41 -11.06 -17.70
N ILE A 481 -45.50 -10.66 -16.43
CA ILE A 481 -44.45 -10.87 -15.42
C ILE A 481 -44.29 -12.36 -15.10
N LYS A 482 -45.40 -13.12 -15.04
CA LYS A 482 -45.38 -14.58 -14.86
C LYS A 482 -44.72 -15.27 -16.06
N ALA A 483 -45.08 -14.86 -17.28
CA ALA A 483 -44.50 -15.39 -18.51
C ALA A 483 -42.98 -15.10 -18.58
N LEU A 484 -42.56 -13.91 -18.14
CA LEU A 484 -41.15 -13.53 -18.07
C LEU A 484 -40.36 -14.40 -17.09
N ALA A 485 -40.94 -14.72 -15.93
CA ALA A 485 -40.35 -15.66 -14.98
C ALA A 485 -40.21 -17.07 -15.56
N GLN A 486 -41.22 -17.58 -16.27
CA GLN A 486 -41.15 -18.89 -16.95
C GLN A 486 -40.08 -18.91 -18.02
N HIS A 487 -39.97 -17.84 -18.81
CA HIS A 487 -38.94 -17.73 -19.83
C HIS A 487 -37.55 -17.73 -19.20
N ARG A 488 -37.36 -17.05 -18.06
CA ARG A 488 -36.05 -16.87 -17.43
C ARG A 488 -35.59 -18.05 -16.55
N PHE A 489 -36.52 -18.69 -15.84
CA PHE A 489 -36.22 -19.72 -14.85
C PHE A 489 -36.79 -21.10 -15.21
N GLY A 490 -37.51 -21.21 -16.33
CA GLY A 490 -38.03 -22.45 -16.89
C GLY A 490 -39.56 -22.58 -16.79
N ALA A 491 -40.16 -23.35 -17.71
CA ALA A 491 -41.61 -23.51 -17.81
C ALA A 491 -42.25 -24.25 -16.63
N GLN A 492 -41.49 -25.07 -15.89
CA GLN A 492 -41.96 -25.88 -14.75
C GLN A 492 -41.47 -25.34 -13.41
N ILE A 493 -41.73 -24.06 -13.14
CA ILE A 493 -41.39 -23.41 -11.86
C ILE A 493 -42.62 -23.17 -11.00
N ARG A 494 -42.49 -23.44 -9.69
CA ARG A 494 -43.45 -23.02 -8.68
C ARG A 494 -43.32 -21.51 -8.47
N MET A 495 -44.45 -20.83 -8.51
CA MET A 495 -44.51 -19.38 -8.35
C MET A 495 -45.23 -19.04 -7.05
N ALA A 496 -44.69 -18.10 -6.28
CA ALA A 496 -45.27 -17.67 -5.02
C ALA A 496 -45.07 -16.17 -4.77
N THR A 497 -45.86 -15.61 -3.86
CA THR A 497 -45.69 -14.26 -3.33
C THR A 497 -45.06 -14.33 -1.92
N PRO A 498 -44.35 -13.27 -1.49
CA PRO A 498 -43.74 -13.21 -0.18
C PRO A 498 -44.81 -13.21 0.92
N ARG A 499 -44.42 -13.66 2.11
CA ARG A 499 -45.28 -13.72 3.30
C ARG A 499 -44.89 -12.65 4.31
N GLU A 500 -45.83 -12.27 5.18
CA GLU A 500 -45.53 -11.42 6.33
C GLU A 500 -44.45 -12.06 7.21
N ASN A 501 -43.46 -11.25 7.60
CA ASN A 501 -42.27 -11.73 8.32
C ASN A 501 -41.54 -12.89 7.60
N GLY A 502 -41.73 -13.01 6.29
CA GLY A 502 -41.18 -14.06 5.45
C GLY A 502 -39.71 -13.83 5.10
N GLY A 503 -39.03 -14.94 4.78
CA GLY A 503 -37.62 -14.96 4.43
C GLY A 503 -36.70 -15.28 5.61
N PRO A 504 -35.40 -14.98 5.52
CA PRO A 504 -34.74 -14.36 4.37
C PRO A 504 -34.78 -15.26 3.13
N TYR A 505 -35.40 -14.75 2.05
CA TYR A 505 -35.33 -15.31 0.71
C TYR A 505 -33.95 -15.01 0.14
N ARG A 506 -33.31 -16.01 -0.48
CA ARG A 506 -31.93 -15.91 -0.97
C ARG A 506 -31.82 -16.53 -2.34
N GLY A 507 -31.10 -15.84 -3.22
CA GLY A 507 -30.82 -16.34 -4.55
C GLY A 507 -30.75 -15.22 -5.58
N GLU A 508 -30.68 -15.67 -6.83
CA GLU A 508 -30.55 -14.80 -7.99
C GLU A 508 -31.85 -14.03 -8.25
N VAL A 509 -31.73 -12.78 -8.67
CA VAL A 509 -32.89 -11.96 -9.01
C VAL A 509 -32.93 -11.55 -10.47
N PHE A 510 -34.15 -11.40 -10.96
CA PHE A 510 -34.50 -10.78 -12.22
C PHE A 510 -35.34 -9.54 -11.93
N ASN A 511 -34.87 -8.40 -12.43
CA ASN A 511 -35.36 -7.07 -12.13
C ASN A 511 -36.34 -6.60 -13.21
N THR A 512 -37.51 -6.13 -12.78
CA THR A 512 -38.53 -5.50 -13.63
C THR A 512 -38.91 -4.13 -13.08
N GLU A 513 -39.74 -3.36 -13.75
CA GLU A 513 -40.15 -2.04 -13.29
C GLU A 513 -40.86 -2.06 -11.92
N HIS A 514 -41.72 -3.05 -11.68
CA HIS A 514 -42.56 -3.11 -10.47
C HIS A 514 -42.29 -4.32 -9.56
N TYR A 515 -41.60 -5.34 -10.06
CA TYR A 515 -41.30 -6.56 -9.32
C TYR A 515 -39.82 -6.92 -9.36
N LEU A 516 -39.32 -7.44 -8.24
CA LEU A 516 -38.07 -8.18 -8.16
C LEU A 516 -38.39 -9.67 -8.08
N ILE A 517 -38.10 -10.42 -9.14
CA ILE A 517 -38.39 -11.86 -9.25
C ILE A 517 -37.17 -12.61 -8.74
N GLN A 518 -37.30 -13.34 -7.63
CA GLN A 518 -36.17 -14.05 -7.02
C GLN A 518 -36.30 -15.56 -7.17
N GLU A 519 -35.27 -16.21 -7.69
CA GLU A 519 -35.14 -17.66 -7.62
C GLU A 519 -34.69 -18.06 -6.21
N VAL A 520 -35.60 -18.67 -5.45
CA VAL A 520 -35.33 -19.10 -4.07
C VAL A 520 -34.97 -20.58 -3.98
N SER A 521 -35.25 -21.35 -5.04
CA SER A 521 -34.77 -22.72 -5.25
C SER A 521 -34.83 -23.05 -6.74
N THR A 522 -34.22 -24.17 -7.14
CA THR A 522 -34.10 -24.63 -8.54
C THR A 522 -35.42 -24.78 -9.30
N ARG A 523 -36.56 -24.76 -8.62
CA ARG A 523 -37.90 -24.82 -9.21
C ARG A 523 -38.88 -23.89 -8.52
N SER A 524 -38.41 -22.84 -7.84
CA SER A 524 -39.31 -21.92 -7.14
C SER A 524 -38.85 -20.48 -7.27
N VAL A 525 -39.78 -19.63 -7.66
CA VAL A 525 -39.59 -18.18 -7.73
C VAL A 525 -40.55 -17.46 -6.80
N VAL A 526 -40.08 -16.37 -6.22
CA VAL A 526 -40.87 -15.45 -5.40
C VAL A 526 -40.89 -14.09 -6.09
N PHE A 527 -42.08 -13.53 -6.29
CA PHE A 527 -42.25 -12.19 -6.85
C PHE A 527 -42.31 -11.20 -5.70
N HIS A 528 -41.39 -10.25 -5.62
CA HIS A 528 -41.41 -9.20 -4.60
C HIS A 528 -41.88 -7.88 -5.21
N ALA A 529 -42.97 -7.30 -4.71
CA ALA A 529 -43.43 -5.98 -5.13
C ALA A 529 -42.46 -4.90 -4.64
N LYS A 530 -41.97 -4.06 -5.56
CA LYS A 530 -40.96 -3.02 -5.26
C LYS A 530 -41.47 -1.85 -4.46
N SER A 531 -42.78 -1.59 -4.49
CA SER A 531 -43.42 -0.44 -3.83
C SER A 531 -43.09 -0.33 -2.33
N ASN A 532 -42.76 -1.45 -1.68
CA ASN A 532 -42.46 -1.53 -0.24
C ASN A 532 -41.07 -2.12 0.07
N MET A 533 -40.13 -2.04 -0.88
CA MET A 533 -38.75 -2.54 -0.69
C MET A 533 -37.80 -1.42 -0.27
N GLU A 534 -37.06 -1.67 0.81
CA GLU A 534 -35.95 -0.85 1.27
C GLU A 534 -34.64 -1.52 0.87
N PHE A 535 -33.93 -0.92 -0.08
CA PHE A 535 -32.56 -1.32 -0.40
C PHE A 535 -31.61 -0.73 0.63
N VAL A 536 -30.89 -1.61 1.33
CA VAL A 536 -30.03 -1.24 2.47
C VAL A 536 -28.75 -0.52 2.07
N SER A 537 -28.47 -0.41 0.77
CA SER A 537 -27.33 0.32 0.23
C SER A 537 -27.74 1.12 -0.99
N ASP A 538 -27.15 2.30 -1.15
CA ASP A 538 -27.39 3.17 -2.32
C ASP A 538 -26.95 2.50 -3.62
N ARG A 539 -25.96 1.59 -3.57
CA ARG A 539 -25.58 0.74 -4.70
C ARG A 539 -26.70 -0.19 -5.15
N LEU A 540 -27.34 -0.92 -4.24
CA LEU A 540 -28.45 -1.81 -4.60
C LEU A 540 -29.65 -1.02 -5.11
N ARG A 541 -29.91 0.15 -4.53
CA ARG A 541 -30.93 1.08 -4.99
C ARG A 541 -30.64 1.56 -6.42
N TRP A 542 -29.42 2.01 -6.69
CA TRP A 542 -28.99 2.43 -8.02
C TRP A 542 -29.05 1.28 -9.03
N MET A 543 -28.63 0.07 -8.65
CA MET A 543 -28.73 -1.12 -9.51
C MET A 543 -30.18 -1.45 -9.84
N ASP A 544 -31.11 -1.22 -8.90
CA ASP A 544 -32.53 -1.37 -9.13
C ASP A 544 -33.05 -0.36 -10.17
N GLU A 545 -32.76 0.92 -9.92
CA GLU A 545 -33.17 2.07 -10.74
C GLU A 545 -32.64 1.98 -12.18
N ASN A 546 -31.46 1.38 -12.37
CA ASN A 546 -30.80 1.26 -13.67
C ASN A 546 -30.98 -0.12 -14.33
N GLN A 547 -31.90 -0.96 -13.84
CA GLN A 547 -32.16 -2.31 -14.34
C GLN A 547 -30.91 -3.23 -14.35
N ARG A 548 -29.97 -3.00 -13.43
CA ARG A 548 -28.71 -3.75 -13.30
C ARG A 548 -28.71 -4.82 -12.21
N LEU A 549 -29.84 -5.05 -11.55
CA LEU A 549 -30.00 -6.17 -10.62
C LEU A 549 -30.18 -7.53 -11.31
N ASN A 550 -30.34 -7.59 -12.63
CA ASN A 550 -30.49 -8.85 -13.36
C ASN A 550 -29.27 -9.77 -13.16
N GLY A 551 -29.51 -10.97 -12.64
CA GLY A 551 -28.46 -11.95 -12.36
C GLY A 551 -27.67 -11.70 -11.06
N ALA A 552 -28.02 -10.65 -10.30
CA ALA A 552 -27.41 -10.39 -9.00
C ALA A 552 -27.95 -11.38 -7.95
N GLU A 553 -27.10 -11.75 -7.00
CA GLU A 553 -27.51 -12.53 -5.84
C GLU A 553 -27.83 -11.59 -4.67
N VAL A 554 -29.05 -11.72 -4.13
CA VAL A 554 -29.52 -10.87 -3.03
C VAL A 554 -30.22 -11.68 -1.96
N GLN A 555 -30.38 -11.08 -0.79
CA GLN A 555 -31.19 -11.59 0.30
C GLN A 555 -32.32 -10.61 0.59
N VAL A 556 -33.57 -11.08 0.56
CA VAL A 556 -34.76 -10.28 0.88
C VAL A 556 -35.38 -10.80 2.16
N GLY A 557 -35.51 -9.96 3.18
CA GLY A 557 -36.19 -10.28 4.44
C GLY A 557 -37.35 -9.33 4.70
N TYR A 558 -38.46 -9.84 5.23
CA TYR A 558 -39.64 -9.03 5.54
C TYR A 558 -39.76 -8.77 7.04
N ASP A 559 -40.12 -7.54 7.40
CA ASP A 559 -40.64 -7.18 8.73
C ASP A 559 -42.08 -6.67 8.55
N GLY A 560 -43.06 -7.48 8.96
CA GLY A 560 -44.44 -7.34 8.52
C GLY A 560 -44.52 -7.40 6.98
N ALA A 561 -45.03 -6.32 6.38
CA ALA A 561 -45.14 -6.16 4.92
C ALA A 561 -43.94 -5.43 4.27
N ARG A 562 -42.99 -4.91 5.05
CA ARG A 562 -41.84 -4.16 4.52
C ARG A 562 -40.69 -5.08 4.20
N ALA A 563 -40.18 -5.01 2.98
CA ALA A 563 -39.02 -5.82 2.58
C ALA A 563 -37.73 -5.03 2.77
N LYS A 564 -36.68 -5.69 3.26
CA LYS A 564 -35.30 -5.18 3.24
C LYS A 564 -34.43 -6.06 2.34
N VAL A 565 -33.71 -5.43 1.43
CA VAL A 565 -32.88 -6.10 0.42
C VAL A 565 -31.41 -5.89 0.72
N TYR A 566 -30.69 -6.99 0.92
CA TYR A 566 -29.27 -7.05 1.23
C TYR A 566 -28.48 -7.72 0.10
N PRO A 567 -27.21 -7.35 -0.11
CA PRO A 567 -26.35 -8.10 -1.02
C PRO A 567 -26.08 -9.49 -0.42
N TRP A 568 -26.03 -10.51 -1.26
CA TRP A 568 -25.79 -11.88 -0.82
C TRP A 568 -24.86 -12.62 -1.79
N ASP A 569 -24.03 -13.52 -1.29
CA ASP A 569 -23.13 -14.33 -2.11
C ASP A 569 -23.30 -15.81 -1.73
N ARG A 570 -23.81 -16.61 -2.67
CA ARG A 570 -24.12 -18.01 -2.47
C ARG A 570 -22.89 -18.84 -2.07
N ALA A 571 -21.73 -18.55 -2.64
CA ALA A 571 -20.52 -19.31 -2.33
C ALA A 571 -20.01 -19.00 -0.93
N ARG A 572 -20.13 -17.73 -0.50
CA ARG A 572 -19.77 -17.31 0.86
C ARG A 572 -20.67 -17.96 1.89
N ASP A 573 -21.98 -17.89 1.68
CA ASP A 573 -22.99 -18.45 2.58
C ASP A 573 -22.83 -19.98 2.71
N LEU A 574 -22.57 -20.68 1.61
CA LEU A 574 -22.32 -22.12 1.63
C LEU A 574 -21.06 -22.48 2.45
N LEU A 575 -19.99 -21.71 2.28
CA LEU A 575 -18.75 -21.91 3.03
C LEU A 575 -18.97 -21.65 4.53
N GLU A 576 -19.64 -20.55 4.89
CA GLU A 576 -20.00 -20.20 6.27
C GLU A 576 -20.82 -21.31 6.95
N ARG A 577 -21.85 -21.84 6.27
CA ARG A 577 -22.66 -22.94 6.81
C ARG A 577 -21.87 -24.23 6.99
N THR A 578 -20.99 -24.56 6.05
CA THR A 578 -20.16 -25.77 6.11
C THR A 578 -19.22 -25.69 7.32
N VAL A 579 -18.55 -24.55 7.50
CA VAL A 579 -17.67 -24.31 8.64
C VAL A 579 -18.44 -24.36 9.96
N ALA A 580 -19.62 -23.73 10.03
CA ALA A 580 -20.48 -23.79 11.21
C ALA A 580 -20.89 -25.24 11.55
N SER A 581 -21.22 -26.05 10.55
CA SER A 581 -21.53 -27.47 10.74
C SER A 581 -20.33 -28.25 11.26
N LEU A 582 -19.13 -28.01 10.70
CA LEU A 582 -17.90 -28.66 11.15
C LEU A 582 -17.54 -28.29 12.58
N LYS A 583 -17.67 -27.02 12.96
CA LYS A 583 -17.49 -26.55 14.35
C LYS A 583 -18.47 -27.22 15.29
N LYS A 584 -19.74 -27.35 14.89
CA LYS A 584 -20.75 -28.05 15.70
C LYS A 584 -20.35 -29.51 15.94
N SER A 585 -19.98 -30.24 14.89
CA SER A 585 -19.54 -31.63 15.00
C SER A 585 -18.25 -31.77 15.80
N ALA A 586 -17.29 -30.86 15.65
CA ALA A 586 -16.06 -30.83 16.43
C ALA A 586 -16.34 -30.75 17.94
N ARG A 587 -17.26 -29.87 18.34
CA ARG A 587 -17.68 -29.73 19.74
C ARG A 587 -18.43 -30.97 20.26
N GLU A 588 -19.29 -31.57 19.43
CA GLU A 588 -20.01 -32.81 19.79
C GLU A 588 -19.05 -33.99 20.02
N VAL A 589 -17.88 -34.00 19.38
CA VAL A 589 -16.83 -35.03 19.55
C VAL A 589 -15.78 -34.64 20.60
N GLY A 590 -15.90 -33.46 21.24
CA GLY A 590 -15.03 -33.02 22.33
C GLY A 590 -13.72 -32.36 21.91
N PHE A 591 -13.59 -31.91 20.66
CA PHE A 591 -12.46 -31.05 20.27
C PHE A 591 -12.59 -29.65 20.91
N GLY A 592 -11.46 -29.11 21.41
CA GLY A 592 -11.40 -27.81 22.06
C GLY A 592 -11.50 -26.61 21.10
N SER A 593 -11.54 -25.40 21.66
CA SER A 593 -11.68 -24.12 20.91
C SER A 593 -10.56 -23.82 19.91
N GLU A 594 -9.44 -24.54 19.99
CA GLU A 594 -8.31 -24.43 19.05
C GLU A 594 -8.69 -24.89 17.62
N LEU A 595 -9.56 -25.90 17.49
CA LEU A 595 -10.05 -26.35 16.20
C LEU A 595 -11.01 -25.32 15.58
N ASP A 596 -11.80 -24.62 16.41
CA ASP A 596 -12.66 -23.53 15.94
C ASP A 596 -11.83 -22.41 15.30
N ALA A 597 -10.73 -21.99 15.94
CA ALA A 597 -9.81 -20.98 15.41
C ALA A 597 -9.15 -21.44 14.10
N THR A 598 -8.76 -22.71 14.04
CA THR A 598 -8.18 -23.31 12.82
C THR A 598 -9.19 -23.32 11.67
N LEU A 599 -10.46 -23.69 11.95
CA LEU A 599 -11.53 -23.69 10.96
C LEU A 599 -11.85 -22.27 10.47
N ASP A 600 -11.79 -21.25 11.32
CA ASP A 600 -11.95 -19.84 10.91
C ASP A 600 -10.79 -19.37 10.01
N GLN A 601 -9.56 -19.78 10.33
CA GLN A 601 -8.41 -19.46 9.50
C GLN A 601 -8.51 -20.15 8.12
N LEU A 602 -8.90 -21.42 8.09
CA LEU A 602 -9.13 -22.17 6.85
C LEU A 602 -10.28 -21.59 6.04
N GLN A 603 -11.34 -21.13 6.69
CA GLN A 603 -12.45 -20.43 6.04
C GLN A 603 -11.95 -19.16 5.34
N THR A 604 -11.15 -18.35 6.05
CA THR A 604 -10.58 -17.10 5.51
C THR A 604 -9.69 -17.37 4.30
N ILE A 605 -8.83 -18.38 4.38
CA ILE A 605 -7.95 -18.78 3.27
C ILE A 605 -8.78 -19.31 2.09
N SER A 606 -9.77 -20.16 2.35
CA SER A 606 -10.61 -20.75 1.31
C SER A 606 -11.44 -19.69 0.60
N TRP A 607 -11.98 -18.72 1.32
CA TRP A 607 -12.69 -17.59 0.73
C TRP A 607 -11.78 -16.72 -0.13
N THR A 608 -10.54 -16.49 0.33
CA THR A 608 -9.52 -15.78 -0.44
C THR A 608 -9.24 -16.49 -1.76
N ARG A 609 -9.09 -17.82 -1.75
CA ARG A 609 -8.89 -18.64 -2.96
C ARG A 609 -10.11 -18.61 -3.89
N VAL A 610 -11.34 -18.69 -3.36
CA VAL A 610 -12.56 -18.60 -4.18
C VAL A 610 -12.66 -17.24 -4.88
N ARG A 611 -12.31 -16.17 -4.17
CA ARG A 611 -12.25 -14.81 -4.74
C ARG A 611 -11.21 -14.71 -5.86
N GLU A 612 -10.01 -15.25 -5.63
CA GLU A 612 -8.94 -15.30 -6.63
C GLU A 612 -9.33 -16.15 -7.86
N ALA A 613 -9.98 -17.30 -7.66
CA ALA A 613 -10.45 -18.16 -8.74
C ALA A 613 -11.57 -17.52 -9.58
N ARG A 614 -12.52 -16.81 -8.94
CA ARG A 614 -13.55 -16.04 -9.65
C ARG A 614 -12.93 -14.91 -10.47
N ALA A 615 -11.94 -14.21 -9.93
CA ALA A 615 -11.19 -13.20 -10.68
C ALA A 615 -10.47 -13.80 -11.91
N ALA A 616 -9.90 -15.01 -11.77
CA ALA A 616 -9.26 -15.73 -12.87
C ALA A 616 -10.27 -16.19 -13.95
N ALA A 617 -11.43 -16.73 -13.56
CA ALA A 617 -12.48 -17.14 -14.49
C ALA A 617 -13.06 -15.95 -15.28
N LEU A 618 -13.25 -14.80 -14.64
CA LEU A 618 -13.68 -13.56 -15.29
C LEU A 618 -12.66 -13.09 -16.34
N ALA A 619 -11.36 -13.25 -16.07
CA ALA A 619 -10.31 -12.92 -17.03
C ALA A 619 -10.33 -13.86 -18.25
N GLN A 620 -10.47 -15.17 -18.04
CA GLN A 620 -10.57 -16.15 -19.14
C GLN A 620 -11.82 -15.93 -20.01
N SER A 621 -12.95 -15.55 -19.42
CA SER A 621 -14.17 -15.21 -20.15
C SER A 621 -13.99 -13.97 -21.04
N LYS A 622 -13.29 -12.93 -20.54
CA LYS A 622 -12.95 -11.74 -21.34
C LYS A 622 -12.00 -12.06 -22.50
N GLU A 623 -11.03 -12.95 -22.30
CA GLU A 623 -10.12 -13.40 -23.36
C GLU A 623 -10.83 -14.19 -24.46
N ARG A 624 -11.80 -15.05 -24.09
CA ARG A 624 -12.63 -15.77 -25.08
C ARG A 624 -13.53 -14.82 -25.88
N ALA A 625 -14.18 -13.88 -25.22
CA ALA A 625 -15.02 -12.87 -25.89
C ALA A 625 -14.21 -11.97 -26.84
N GLY A 626 -12.95 -11.66 -26.50
CA GLY A 626 -12.03 -10.94 -27.40
C GLY A 626 -11.66 -11.76 -28.65
N ARG A 627 -11.38 -13.05 -28.49
CA ARG A 627 -11.05 -13.94 -29.63
C ARG A 627 -12.24 -14.18 -30.56
N GLU A 628 -13.46 -14.22 -30.02
CA GLU A 628 -14.69 -14.34 -30.82
C GLU A 628 -15.02 -13.04 -31.58
N GLN A 629 -14.63 -11.87 -31.05
CA GLN A 629 -14.72 -10.59 -31.78
C GLN A 629 -13.65 -10.44 -32.87
N GLU A 630 -12.48 -11.05 -32.69
CA GLU A 630 -11.42 -11.09 -33.72
C GLU A 630 -11.74 -12.09 -34.85
N GLN A 631 -12.54 -13.12 -34.57
CA GLN A 631 -13.09 -14.05 -35.57
C GLN A 631 -14.47 -13.57 -36.06
N GLY A 632 -14.52 -12.38 -36.66
CA GLY A 632 -15.70 -11.91 -37.42
C GLY A 632 -16.07 -12.85 -38.57
N PRO A 633 -17.32 -12.81 -39.08
CA PRO A 633 -17.89 -13.87 -39.90
C PRO A 633 -17.08 -14.05 -41.19
N GLY A 634 -16.60 -15.29 -41.42
CA GLY A 634 -15.90 -15.65 -42.63
C GLY A 634 -16.71 -15.30 -43.89
N PRO A 635 -16.06 -14.94 -45.00
CA PRO A 635 -16.74 -14.44 -46.19
C PRO A 635 -17.66 -15.53 -46.73
N GLN A 636 -18.97 -15.24 -46.76
CA GLN A 636 -19.93 -16.01 -47.52
C GLN A 636 -19.52 -15.96 -49.00
N ARG A 637 -19.25 -17.13 -49.57
CA ARG A 637 -19.24 -17.39 -51.01
C ARG A 637 -20.49 -18.16 -51.39
#